data_AF-A0A1Y2K1W8-F1
#
_entry.id   AF-A0A1Y2K1W8-F1
#
_cell.length_a   1.000
_cell.length_b   1.000
_cell.length_c   1.000
_cell.angle_alpha   90.00
_cell.angle_beta   90.00
_cell.angle_gamma   90.00
#
_symmetry.space_group_name_H-M   'P 1'
#
loop_
_entity.id
_entity.type
_entity.pdbx_description
1 polymer ?
#
loop_
_entity_poly.entity_id
_entity_poly.type
_entity_poly.pdbx_seq_one_letter_code
_entity_poly.pdbx_strand_id
1 'polypeptide(L)'
;MVAVKWLSLRRLAAPVALAATLALGGCASGGGSSGAGPSAGEAKGSEYTLFFSPTDHVEKLMNQGKKRKAAQVYVDQRAYFENPENRAKSAPVLKKLADALHQDFKPSIQKALTSLETVNWPEPRTAWSGLRENLAAAKLVMARMERIGLLQEPQYAIETAQTLQARVQELEGAIKADMTAEFLDYPEGADDGFFEVYPIQMDAAEFFEQHSAELLGKLRNAPSKMIVRLAKSQADDMPDSMRQRLADTLMQTLEREHRGRNDLAATLDRLAKLSQAGLPAGESKLKVLFADVTSRTLMQKGQLEFSVGITPDLPFEVSAGGAADAFNAIQNRSADVVVMLDIAYARMRREIVNEESENSEYVSGYQTVENPAYLAMQDQVSNLQMEVTGNQMQTAAHGSTYCFGNVGCAIGNLIGSVASHSRLSSSKQALNAVRQRMRRMKRTIREPLYDIYSYKTLDVEVVKTVTANLHVIDLTGNRYFTDTFDIVKKTQFNVPYGLKSTDRKFEQIMNAASNEKEVKDFEQKPLNVKLSEILQFYVESPAQTKPLPSLASLQKKLQKERNQAVAAWKSQRIEADFGNDRRMEHVVKVINGVKSAFGSGFYIDSDLIMTNYHVVEDAEYVEVRNQEDRESFGKVLARDPILDLAIIKVDLRGRPVRFYGSGKVPIGADVAVMGNPKGYDFSVTRGVISAVRREQGPAADHMGKAPMYIQTDAAINGGNSGGPMFLGDRVIGINTWKNIEKHVSGLNFSLHFREAEAFIRRKIGHVAAMGASSDGRIREAGETPDQMRKRRLASAQSQGLIDEPAVGGKHAVYIGAYDSPTELAAMLIKASGAGVATFTKSINQDGASLTQLYAGPFPSNGAARSALGKLRKQGVPAQLRRVN
;
A
#
# COMPACT_ATOMS: atom_id res chain seq x y z
N MET A 1 12.99 -21.06 -49.65
CA MET A 1 12.28 -22.29 -49.23
C MET A 1 11.37 -21.91 -48.07
N VAL A 2 10.10 -22.30 -48.10
CA VAL A 2 9.02 -21.64 -47.34
C VAL A 2 8.69 -22.39 -46.05
N ALA A 3 8.53 -21.66 -44.95
CA ALA A 3 7.78 -22.10 -43.77
C ALA A 3 6.80 -20.99 -43.37
N VAL A 4 5.50 -21.24 -43.49
CA VAL A 4 4.44 -20.23 -43.32
C VAL A 4 4.08 -20.09 -41.84
N LYS A 5 4.27 -18.89 -41.27
CA LYS A 5 3.62 -18.48 -40.01
C LYS A 5 2.12 -18.32 -40.25
N TRP A 6 1.28 -19.00 -39.46
CA TRP A 6 -0.16 -18.73 -39.40
C TRP A 6 -0.48 -17.75 -38.28
N LEU A 7 -1.33 -16.76 -38.56
CA LEU A 7 -1.75 -15.72 -37.62
C LEU A 7 -2.77 -16.26 -36.60
N SER A 8 -2.59 -15.90 -35.34
CA SER A 8 -3.60 -16.04 -34.29
C SER A 8 -4.63 -14.91 -34.36
N LEU A 9 -5.88 -15.22 -34.70
CA LEU A 9 -7.01 -14.30 -34.54
C LEU A 9 -7.82 -14.70 -33.29
N ARG A 10 -7.79 -13.84 -32.27
CA ARG A 10 -8.64 -13.99 -31.07
C ARG A 10 -10.12 -13.95 -31.48
N ARG A 11 -10.87 -14.99 -31.13
CA ARG A 11 -12.33 -14.92 -30.96
C ARG A 11 -12.70 -15.32 -29.54
N LEU A 12 -13.74 -14.67 -29.03
CA LEU A 12 -14.20 -14.77 -27.65
C LEU A 12 -14.53 -16.23 -27.27
N ALA A 13 -13.95 -16.69 -26.17
CA ALA A 13 -14.39 -17.91 -25.49
C ALA A 13 -15.49 -17.53 -24.49
N ALA A 14 -16.71 -18.02 -24.73
CA ALA A 14 -17.73 -18.16 -23.70
C ALA A 14 -17.68 -19.62 -23.19
N PRO A 15 -17.85 -19.89 -21.89
CA PRO A 15 -17.78 -21.25 -21.36
C PRO A 15 -18.97 -22.08 -21.82
N VAL A 16 -18.71 -23.33 -22.22
CA VAL A 16 -19.75 -24.32 -22.50
C VAL A 16 -20.30 -24.83 -21.17
N ALA A 17 -21.35 -24.16 -20.67
CA ALA A 17 -22.13 -24.67 -19.56
C ALA A 17 -23.06 -25.79 -20.07
N LEU A 18 -22.91 -27.00 -19.54
CA LEU A 18 -23.79 -28.13 -19.83
C LEU A 18 -25.14 -27.95 -19.09
N ALA A 19 -26.04 -27.14 -19.65
CA ALA A 19 -27.32 -26.84 -19.04
C ALA A 19 -28.31 -28.01 -19.19
N ALA A 20 -28.81 -28.51 -18.05
CA ALA A 20 -29.95 -29.41 -18.02
C ALA A 20 -31.23 -28.65 -18.40
N THR A 21 -31.97 -29.16 -19.40
CA THR A 21 -33.19 -28.51 -19.90
C THR A 21 -34.39 -28.79 -18.99
N LEU A 22 -34.56 -27.98 -17.95
CA LEU A 22 -35.85 -27.80 -17.26
C LEU A 22 -36.62 -26.68 -17.96
N ALA A 23 -37.77 -27.02 -18.55
CA ALA A 23 -38.66 -26.04 -19.18
C ALA A 23 -39.74 -25.59 -18.18
N LEU A 24 -39.74 -24.29 -17.85
CA LEU A 24 -40.86 -23.57 -17.24
C LEU A 24 -41.24 -22.40 -18.15
N GLY A 25 -42.53 -22.10 -18.26
CA GLY A 25 -43.04 -20.92 -18.94
C GLY A 25 -44.14 -20.24 -18.14
N GLY A 26 -43.95 -18.94 -17.85
CA GLY A 26 -44.92 -17.90 -17.43
C GLY A 26 -45.92 -18.22 -16.30
N CYS A 27 -45.90 -17.57 -15.14
CA CYS A 27 -46.34 -16.17 -14.89
C CYS A 27 -47.80 -15.89 -15.37
N ALA A 28 -48.73 -15.35 -14.58
CA ALA A 28 -48.77 -14.92 -13.16
C ALA A 28 -50.28 -14.83 -12.73
N SER A 29 -50.76 -14.29 -11.60
CA SER A 29 -50.22 -13.49 -10.48
C SER A 29 -51.16 -13.57 -9.24
N GLY A 30 -50.81 -12.89 -8.12
CA GLY A 30 -51.83 -12.32 -7.21
C GLY A 30 -52.01 -12.95 -5.81
N GLY A 31 -51.40 -12.32 -4.80
CA GLY A 31 -52.01 -11.90 -3.51
C GLY A 31 -52.75 -12.87 -2.56
N GLY A 32 -52.24 -12.99 -1.33
CA GLY A 32 -53.04 -12.62 -0.14
C GLY A 32 -53.78 -13.70 0.66
N SER A 33 -53.23 -14.01 1.84
CA SER A 33 -53.91 -14.33 3.13
C SER A 33 -54.98 -15.44 3.22
N SER A 34 -54.62 -16.48 4.00
CA SER A 34 -55.42 -17.14 5.06
C SER A 34 -56.93 -17.42 4.87
N GLY A 35 -57.30 -18.71 4.95
CA GLY A 35 -58.62 -19.12 5.44
C GLY A 35 -59.12 -20.46 4.90
N ALA A 36 -59.39 -21.39 5.81
CA ALA A 36 -60.13 -22.66 5.63
C ALA A 36 -59.63 -23.65 4.54
N GLY A 37 -59.41 -24.90 4.94
CA GLY A 37 -59.18 -26.00 3.98
C GLY A 37 -60.49 -26.54 3.40
N PRO A 38 -60.43 -27.10 2.18
CA PRO A 38 -61.32 -28.19 1.77
C PRO A 38 -60.55 -29.52 1.66
N SER A 39 -61.10 -30.52 2.33
CA SER A 39 -61.34 -31.90 1.86
C SER A 39 -60.66 -32.39 0.56
N ALA A 40 -60.04 -33.57 0.67
CA ALA A 40 -60.02 -34.64 -0.34
C ALA A 40 -59.67 -34.24 -1.79
N GLY A 41 -58.37 -34.10 -2.07
CA GLY A 41 -57.85 -34.03 -3.43
C GLY A 41 -58.08 -35.34 -4.21
N GLU A 42 -58.85 -35.22 -5.28
CA GLU A 42 -59.35 -36.28 -6.16
C GLU A 42 -58.29 -37.29 -6.63
N ALA A 43 -58.64 -38.58 -6.58
CA ALA A 43 -57.87 -39.63 -7.22
C ALA A 43 -57.85 -39.42 -8.75
N LYS A 44 -56.67 -39.48 -9.38
CA LYS A 44 -56.60 -39.67 -10.84
C LYS A 44 -57.36 -40.95 -11.20
N GLY A 45 -58.28 -40.80 -12.16
CA GLY A 45 -59.27 -41.82 -12.51
C GLY A 45 -58.69 -43.23 -12.69
N SER A 46 -59.42 -44.21 -12.18
CA SER A 46 -58.94 -45.56 -11.92
C SER A 46 -58.67 -46.36 -13.20
N GLU A 47 -57.40 -46.69 -13.44
CA GLU A 47 -57.01 -47.78 -14.35
C GLU A 47 -57.50 -49.16 -13.84
N TYR A 48 -57.89 -49.20 -12.56
CA TYR A 48 -58.42 -50.35 -11.84
C TYR A 48 -59.95 -50.35 -11.80
N THR A 49 -60.55 -51.53 -11.89
CA THR A 49 -62.01 -51.71 -11.80
C THR A 49 -62.34 -52.78 -10.78
N LEU A 50 -63.63 -53.00 -10.48
CA LEU A 50 -64.08 -54.10 -9.61
C LEU A 50 -63.58 -55.49 -10.07
N PHE A 51 -63.23 -55.64 -11.35
CA PHE A 51 -62.75 -56.88 -11.97
C PHE A 51 -61.29 -56.78 -12.47
N PHE A 52 -60.57 -55.70 -12.13
CA PHE A 52 -59.16 -55.53 -12.50
C PHE A 52 -58.44 -54.71 -11.43
N SER A 53 -57.81 -55.39 -10.49
CA SER A 53 -57.10 -54.83 -9.34
C SER A 53 -55.63 -54.48 -9.66
N PRO A 54 -54.94 -53.75 -8.76
CA PRO A 54 -53.49 -53.59 -8.84
C PRO A 54 -52.72 -54.91 -8.90
N THR A 55 -53.22 -55.99 -8.27
CA THR A 55 -52.65 -57.34 -8.39
C THR A 55 -52.72 -57.85 -9.82
N ASP A 56 -53.89 -57.74 -10.46
CA ASP A 56 -54.11 -58.19 -11.84
C ASP A 56 -53.28 -57.36 -12.84
N HIS A 57 -53.02 -56.10 -12.53
CA HIS A 57 -52.12 -55.25 -13.33
C HIS A 57 -50.65 -55.64 -13.17
N VAL A 58 -50.21 -55.99 -11.97
CA VAL A 58 -48.88 -56.58 -11.74
C VAL A 58 -48.73 -57.89 -12.55
N GLU A 59 -49.73 -58.78 -12.50
CA GLU A 59 -49.72 -60.02 -13.30
C GLU A 59 -49.71 -59.74 -14.82
N LYS A 60 -50.56 -58.83 -15.31
CA LYS A 60 -50.62 -58.43 -16.72
C LYS A 60 -49.29 -57.87 -17.21
N LEU A 61 -48.62 -57.03 -16.41
CA LEU A 61 -47.30 -56.49 -16.75
C LEU A 61 -46.20 -57.56 -16.68
N MET A 62 -46.28 -58.48 -15.73
CA MET A 62 -45.39 -59.64 -15.62
C MET A 62 -45.49 -60.56 -16.84
N ASN A 63 -46.72 -60.88 -17.28
CA ASN A 63 -46.97 -61.69 -18.48
C ASN A 63 -46.53 -60.99 -19.78
N GLN A 64 -46.44 -59.65 -19.78
CA GLN A 64 -45.85 -58.86 -20.87
C GLN A 64 -44.32 -58.68 -20.75
N GLY A 65 -43.65 -59.32 -19.78
CA GLY A 65 -42.22 -59.15 -19.51
C GLY A 65 -41.82 -57.79 -18.92
N LYS A 66 -42.78 -56.92 -18.59
CA LYS A 66 -42.57 -55.54 -18.13
C LYS A 66 -42.32 -55.47 -16.61
N LYS A 67 -41.45 -56.35 -16.08
CA LYS A 67 -41.18 -56.56 -14.65
C LYS A 67 -40.94 -55.24 -13.87
N ARG A 68 -40.13 -54.33 -14.41
CA ARG A 68 -39.88 -53.02 -13.76
C ARG A 68 -41.13 -52.13 -13.64
N LYS A 69 -42.02 -52.15 -14.64
CA LYS A 69 -43.30 -51.42 -14.55
C LYS A 69 -44.24 -52.10 -13.54
N ALA A 70 -44.22 -53.42 -13.47
CA ALA A 70 -44.97 -54.18 -12.46
C ALA A 70 -44.49 -53.82 -11.03
N ALA A 71 -43.18 -53.67 -10.81
CA ALA A 71 -42.64 -53.19 -9.54
C ALA A 71 -42.96 -51.71 -9.26
N GLN A 72 -43.10 -50.86 -10.28
CA GLN A 72 -43.57 -49.49 -10.10
C GLN A 72 -45.04 -49.47 -9.64
N VAL A 73 -45.91 -50.34 -10.17
CA VAL A 73 -47.30 -50.47 -9.70
C VAL A 73 -47.38 -50.80 -8.20
N TYR A 74 -46.44 -51.59 -7.66
CA TYR A 74 -46.35 -51.80 -6.21
C TYR A 74 -46.06 -50.51 -5.43
N VAL A 75 -45.16 -49.66 -5.91
CA VAL A 75 -44.84 -48.37 -5.29
C VAL A 75 -46.02 -47.39 -5.42
N ASP A 76 -46.60 -47.28 -6.62
CA ASP A 76 -47.70 -46.35 -6.93
C ASP A 76 -49.00 -46.71 -6.20
N GLN A 77 -49.21 -48.00 -5.89
CA GLN A 77 -50.41 -48.53 -5.22
C GLN A 77 -50.09 -49.17 -3.86
N ARG A 78 -49.04 -48.70 -3.18
CA ARG A 78 -48.52 -49.27 -1.93
C ARG A 78 -49.60 -49.53 -0.87
N ALA A 79 -50.50 -48.58 -0.66
CA ALA A 79 -51.62 -48.70 0.28
C ALA A 79 -52.61 -49.84 -0.03
N TYR A 80 -52.80 -50.20 -1.31
CA TYR A 80 -53.61 -51.36 -1.69
C TYR A 80 -52.92 -52.67 -1.30
N PHE A 81 -51.61 -52.78 -1.52
CA PHE A 81 -50.84 -53.99 -1.25
C PHE A 81 -50.53 -54.21 0.24
N GLU A 82 -50.49 -53.14 1.03
CA GLU A 82 -50.30 -53.20 2.49
C GLU A 82 -51.60 -53.50 3.27
N ASN A 83 -52.77 -53.27 2.68
CA ASN A 83 -54.07 -53.60 3.28
C ASN A 83 -54.16 -55.11 3.60
N PRO A 84 -54.45 -55.53 4.85
CA PRO A 84 -54.50 -56.94 5.26
C PRO A 84 -55.33 -57.86 4.36
N GLU A 85 -56.48 -57.41 3.84
CA GLU A 85 -57.38 -58.23 3.02
C GLU A 85 -56.82 -58.53 1.63
N ASN A 86 -56.01 -57.62 1.10
CA ASN A 86 -55.37 -57.74 -0.21
C ASN A 86 -53.96 -58.34 -0.09
N ARG A 87 -53.25 -58.09 1.01
CA ARG A 87 -51.88 -58.54 1.25
C ARG A 87 -51.73 -60.05 1.10
N ALA A 88 -52.66 -60.82 1.66
CA ALA A 88 -52.67 -62.29 1.54
C ALA A 88 -52.88 -62.77 0.08
N LYS A 89 -53.69 -62.06 -0.70
CA LYS A 89 -53.99 -62.39 -2.11
C LYS A 89 -52.88 -61.96 -3.06
N SER A 90 -52.23 -60.83 -2.75
CA SER A 90 -51.18 -60.22 -3.58
C SER A 90 -49.80 -60.82 -3.31
N ALA A 91 -49.55 -61.36 -2.12
CA ALA A 91 -48.24 -61.89 -1.73
C ALA A 91 -47.64 -62.93 -2.70
N PRO A 92 -48.40 -63.92 -3.24
CA PRO A 92 -47.86 -64.86 -4.23
C PRO A 92 -47.40 -64.16 -5.52
N VAL A 93 -48.14 -63.13 -5.96
CA VAL A 93 -47.87 -62.35 -7.17
C VAL A 93 -46.65 -61.45 -6.99
N LEU A 94 -46.59 -60.72 -5.86
CA LEU A 94 -45.45 -59.89 -5.51
C LEU A 94 -44.19 -60.72 -5.28
N LYS A 95 -44.29 -61.90 -4.67
CA LYS A 95 -43.17 -62.85 -4.54
C LYS A 95 -42.70 -63.33 -5.91
N LYS A 96 -43.60 -63.75 -6.81
CA LYS A 96 -43.25 -64.16 -8.18
C LYS A 96 -42.58 -63.03 -8.99
N LEU A 97 -43.00 -61.78 -8.77
CA LEU A 97 -42.35 -60.59 -9.33
C LEU A 97 -40.96 -60.37 -8.71
N ALA A 98 -40.81 -60.48 -7.38
CA ALA A 98 -39.52 -60.40 -6.70
C ALA A 98 -38.56 -61.48 -7.22
N ASP A 99 -38.95 -62.76 -7.22
CA ASP A 99 -38.16 -63.88 -7.74
C ASP A 99 -37.71 -63.65 -9.21
N ALA A 100 -38.60 -63.13 -10.06
CA ALA A 100 -38.29 -62.81 -11.45
C ALA A 100 -37.35 -61.61 -11.61
N LEU A 101 -37.33 -60.67 -10.66
CA LEU A 101 -36.35 -59.57 -10.60
C LEU A 101 -35.03 -60.05 -10.01
N HIS A 102 -35.05 -60.92 -9.00
CA HIS A 102 -33.87 -61.56 -8.43
C HIS A 102 -33.06 -62.27 -9.52
N GLN A 103 -33.74 -63.01 -10.42
CA GLN A 103 -33.12 -63.64 -11.58
C GLN A 103 -32.48 -62.64 -12.56
N ASP A 104 -33.06 -61.45 -12.78
CA ASP A 104 -32.50 -60.43 -13.66
C ASP A 104 -31.22 -59.80 -13.07
N PHE A 105 -31.16 -59.59 -11.75
CA PHE A 105 -30.02 -58.98 -11.08
C PHE A 105 -28.91 -59.98 -10.70
N LYS A 106 -29.25 -61.25 -10.44
CA LYS A 106 -28.30 -62.29 -9.99
C LYS A 106 -26.99 -62.35 -10.80
N PRO A 107 -26.98 -62.33 -12.15
CA PRO A 107 -25.72 -62.34 -12.91
C PRO A 107 -24.87 -61.09 -12.70
N SER A 108 -25.49 -59.92 -12.50
CA SER A 108 -24.78 -58.66 -12.27
C SER A 108 -24.22 -58.56 -10.86
N ILE A 109 -24.99 -59.00 -9.85
CA ILE A 109 -24.55 -59.06 -8.45
C ILE A 109 -23.39 -60.05 -8.33
N GLN A 110 -23.52 -61.26 -8.89
CA GLN A 110 -22.46 -62.27 -8.82
C GLN A 110 -21.18 -61.79 -9.50
N LYS A 111 -21.27 -61.16 -10.68
CA LYS A 111 -20.11 -60.59 -11.36
C LYS A 111 -19.42 -59.52 -10.50
N ALA A 112 -20.19 -58.63 -9.87
CA ALA A 112 -19.66 -57.58 -9.00
C ALA A 112 -19.00 -58.14 -7.74
N LEU A 113 -19.62 -59.14 -7.09
CA LEU A 113 -19.03 -59.86 -5.96
C LEU A 113 -17.69 -60.50 -6.35
N THR A 114 -17.66 -61.33 -7.39
CA THR A 114 -16.43 -62.02 -7.81
C THR A 114 -15.31 -61.06 -8.24
N SER A 115 -15.63 -59.84 -8.70
CA SER A 115 -14.62 -58.79 -8.96
C SER A 115 -14.07 -58.05 -7.72
N LEU A 116 -14.69 -58.22 -6.54
CA LEU A 116 -14.32 -57.54 -5.29
C LEU A 116 -13.95 -58.52 -4.14
N GLU A 117 -14.35 -59.79 -4.24
CA GLU A 117 -13.96 -60.88 -3.33
C GLU A 117 -12.46 -61.19 -3.41
N THR A 118 -11.85 -61.05 -4.59
CA THR A 118 -10.42 -61.33 -4.84
C THR A 118 -9.48 -60.19 -4.48
N VAL A 119 -10.01 -58.99 -4.20
CA VAL A 119 -9.24 -57.78 -3.89
C VAL A 119 -8.76 -57.82 -2.44
N ASN A 120 -7.48 -57.62 -2.20
CA ASN A 120 -6.92 -57.52 -0.85
C ASN A 120 -6.11 -56.23 -0.70
N TRP A 121 -6.75 -55.20 -0.14
CA TRP A 121 -6.13 -53.90 0.07
C TRP A 121 -5.00 -53.96 1.14
N PRO A 122 -3.84 -53.31 0.95
CA PRO A 122 -3.46 -52.47 -0.19
C PRO A 122 -3.08 -53.25 -1.46
N GLU A 123 -3.64 -52.81 -2.59
CA GLU A 123 -3.32 -53.30 -3.94
C GLU A 123 -2.19 -52.47 -4.59
N PRO A 124 -1.38 -53.03 -5.52
CA PRO A 124 -0.38 -52.26 -6.24
C PRO A 124 -1.02 -51.18 -7.12
N ARG A 125 -0.32 -50.05 -7.31
CA ARG A 125 -0.82 -48.86 -8.04
C ARG A 125 -1.36 -49.17 -9.45
N THR A 126 -0.77 -50.14 -10.15
CA THR A 126 -1.22 -50.61 -11.47
C THR A 126 -2.62 -51.25 -11.47
N ALA A 127 -3.15 -51.65 -10.31
CA ALA A 127 -4.49 -52.24 -10.16
C ALA A 127 -5.55 -51.22 -9.71
N TRP A 128 -5.17 -50.00 -9.32
CA TRP A 128 -6.08 -49.02 -8.72
C TRP A 128 -7.20 -48.56 -9.67
N SER A 129 -6.90 -48.36 -10.96
CA SER A 129 -7.88 -48.01 -11.99
C SER A 129 -8.92 -49.13 -12.20
N GLY A 130 -8.47 -50.39 -12.29
CA GLY A 130 -9.36 -51.55 -12.37
C GLY A 130 -10.23 -51.72 -11.12
N LEU A 131 -9.68 -51.46 -9.94
CA LEU A 131 -10.44 -51.45 -8.68
C LEU A 131 -11.50 -50.33 -8.67
N ARG A 132 -11.16 -49.12 -9.14
CA ARG A 132 -12.10 -48.00 -9.30
C ARG A 132 -13.27 -48.39 -10.21
N GLU A 133 -13.00 -49.01 -11.35
CA GLU A 133 -14.03 -49.48 -12.29
C GLU A 133 -14.93 -50.56 -11.66
N ASN A 134 -14.34 -51.54 -10.95
CA ASN A 134 -15.09 -52.60 -10.27
C ASN A 134 -16.00 -52.05 -9.15
N LEU A 135 -15.50 -51.12 -8.33
CA LEU A 135 -16.28 -50.43 -7.30
C LEU A 135 -17.41 -49.58 -7.92
N ALA A 136 -17.14 -48.85 -9.00
CA ALA A 136 -18.15 -48.08 -9.71
C ALA A 136 -19.23 -48.98 -10.34
N ALA A 137 -18.85 -50.12 -10.91
CA ALA A 137 -19.78 -51.11 -11.45
C ALA A 137 -20.66 -51.73 -10.36
N ALA A 138 -20.08 -52.10 -9.21
CA ALA A 138 -20.82 -52.62 -8.05
C ALA A 138 -21.85 -51.61 -7.53
N LYS A 139 -21.43 -50.35 -7.32
CA LYS A 139 -22.33 -49.25 -6.93
C LYS A 139 -23.45 -49.01 -7.95
N LEU A 140 -23.16 -49.10 -9.24
CA LEU A 140 -24.18 -48.96 -10.29
C LEU A 140 -25.21 -50.10 -10.26
N VAL A 141 -24.82 -51.32 -9.88
CA VAL A 141 -25.77 -52.43 -9.66
C VAL A 141 -26.67 -52.14 -8.45
N MET A 142 -26.09 -51.73 -7.31
CA MET A 142 -26.86 -51.35 -6.12
C MET A 142 -27.84 -50.21 -6.39
N ALA A 143 -27.38 -49.10 -6.98
CA ALA A 143 -28.22 -47.95 -7.33
C ALA A 143 -29.32 -48.27 -8.36
N ARG A 144 -29.16 -49.32 -9.18
CA ARG A 144 -30.21 -49.83 -10.08
C ARG A 144 -31.25 -50.68 -9.34
N MET A 145 -30.86 -51.35 -8.26
CA MET A 145 -31.77 -52.10 -7.39
C MET A 145 -32.56 -51.20 -6.45
N GLU A 146 -31.93 -50.18 -5.86
CA GLU A 146 -32.56 -49.19 -4.97
C GLU A 146 -33.74 -48.46 -5.63
N ARG A 147 -33.67 -48.24 -6.95
CA ARG A 147 -34.78 -47.68 -7.76
C ARG A 147 -35.99 -48.59 -7.89
N ILE A 148 -35.92 -49.85 -7.45
CA ILE A 148 -37.02 -50.81 -7.48
C ILE A 148 -37.57 -50.94 -6.07
N GLY A 149 -38.56 -50.11 -5.73
CA GLY A 149 -39.09 -50.00 -4.37
C GLY A 149 -39.59 -51.33 -3.78
N LEU A 150 -40.07 -52.28 -4.59
CA LEU A 150 -40.42 -53.63 -4.12
C LEU A 150 -39.23 -54.39 -3.50
N LEU A 151 -38.01 -54.21 -4.03
CA LEU A 151 -36.80 -54.86 -3.52
C LEU A 151 -36.18 -54.16 -2.30
N GLN A 152 -36.72 -53.02 -1.89
CA GLN A 152 -36.36 -52.33 -0.64
C GLN A 152 -37.09 -52.91 0.58
N GLU A 153 -38.19 -53.63 0.36
CA GLU A 153 -38.91 -54.31 1.43
C GLU A 153 -38.12 -55.53 1.93
N PRO A 154 -37.83 -55.67 3.23
CA PRO A 154 -36.96 -56.74 3.76
C PRO A 154 -37.38 -58.16 3.35
N GLN A 155 -38.68 -58.39 3.21
CA GLN A 155 -39.29 -59.67 2.81
C GLN A 155 -39.09 -60.05 1.32
N TYR A 156 -38.63 -59.11 0.48
CA TYR A 156 -38.37 -59.28 -0.96
C TYR A 156 -36.94 -58.86 -1.37
N ALA A 157 -36.09 -58.52 -0.41
CA ALA A 157 -34.70 -58.14 -0.63
C ALA A 157 -33.87 -59.29 -1.23
N ILE A 158 -32.77 -58.95 -1.91
CA ILE A 158 -31.80 -59.93 -2.41
C ILE A 158 -30.67 -60.06 -1.39
N GLU A 159 -30.56 -61.20 -0.73
CA GLU A 159 -29.55 -61.48 0.30
C GLU A 159 -28.12 -61.24 -0.20
N THR A 160 -27.78 -61.74 -1.40
CA THR A 160 -26.45 -61.54 -2.00
C THR A 160 -26.14 -60.07 -2.33
N ALA A 161 -27.13 -59.20 -2.44
CA ALA A 161 -26.90 -57.76 -2.61
C ALA A 161 -26.50 -57.09 -1.28
N GLN A 162 -26.97 -57.60 -0.13
CA GLN A 162 -26.50 -57.15 1.18
C GLN A 162 -25.03 -57.55 1.38
N THR A 163 -24.64 -58.76 0.94
CA THR A 163 -23.23 -59.19 0.91
C THR A 163 -22.38 -58.25 0.05
N LEU A 164 -22.85 -57.89 -1.15
CA LEU A 164 -22.15 -56.95 -2.04
C LEU A 164 -22.02 -55.56 -1.39
N GLN A 165 -23.08 -55.05 -0.76
CA GLN A 165 -23.09 -53.76 -0.08
C GLN A 165 -22.08 -53.72 1.08
N ALA A 166 -22.07 -54.75 1.92
CA ALA A 166 -21.11 -54.88 3.01
C ALA A 166 -19.67 -54.90 2.49
N ARG A 167 -19.38 -55.68 1.43
CA ARG A 167 -18.05 -55.77 0.83
C ARG A 167 -17.58 -54.45 0.19
N VAL A 168 -18.48 -53.71 -0.46
CA VAL A 168 -18.16 -52.37 -0.98
C VAL A 168 -17.86 -51.40 0.17
N GLN A 169 -18.66 -51.40 1.24
CA GLN A 169 -18.44 -50.54 2.41
C GLN A 169 -17.13 -50.86 3.15
N GLU A 170 -16.79 -52.13 3.29
CA GLU A 170 -15.53 -52.60 3.87
C GLU A 170 -14.32 -52.10 3.05
N LEU A 171 -14.29 -52.38 1.75
CA LEU A 171 -13.20 -51.94 0.87
C LEU A 171 -13.09 -50.41 0.81
N GLU A 172 -14.21 -49.69 0.70
CA GLU A 172 -14.18 -48.23 0.71
C GLU A 172 -13.70 -47.64 2.04
N GLY A 173 -14.03 -48.27 3.17
CA GLY A 173 -13.54 -47.88 4.48
C GLY A 173 -12.02 -48.04 4.60
N ALA A 174 -11.50 -49.19 4.16
CA ALA A 174 -10.06 -49.46 4.16
C ALA A 174 -9.28 -48.51 3.25
N ILE A 175 -9.74 -48.33 2.00
CA ILE A 175 -9.10 -47.44 1.03
C ILE A 175 -9.14 -45.97 1.52
N LYS A 176 -10.23 -45.51 2.15
CA LYS A 176 -10.27 -44.15 2.74
C LYS A 176 -9.31 -43.97 3.91
N ALA A 177 -9.07 -45.01 4.71
CA ALA A 177 -8.17 -44.93 5.87
C ALA A 177 -6.70 -44.74 5.47
N ASP A 178 -6.24 -45.42 4.41
CA ASP A 178 -4.85 -45.35 3.95
C ASP A 178 -4.56 -44.19 3.00
N MET A 179 -5.59 -43.50 2.50
CA MET A 179 -5.53 -42.41 1.53
C MET A 179 -4.47 -41.33 1.86
N THR A 180 -4.43 -40.85 3.11
CA THR A 180 -3.44 -39.83 3.53
C THR A 180 -1.99 -40.37 3.51
N ALA A 181 -1.79 -41.68 3.69
CA ALA A 181 -0.47 -42.30 3.63
C ALA A 181 -0.02 -42.53 2.18
N GLU A 182 -0.89 -43.13 1.35
CA GLU A 182 -0.62 -43.35 -0.08
C GLU A 182 -0.38 -42.05 -0.85
N PHE A 183 -1.13 -40.98 -0.52
CA PHE A 183 -0.91 -39.66 -1.10
C PHE A 183 0.51 -39.11 -0.85
N LEU A 184 1.06 -39.31 0.35
CA LEU A 184 2.40 -38.82 0.70
C LEU A 184 3.54 -39.65 0.09
N ASP A 185 3.27 -40.91 -0.27
CA ASP A 185 4.19 -41.82 -0.95
C ASP A 185 4.03 -41.84 -2.49
N TYR A 186 3.01 -41.17 -3.02
CA TYR A 186 2.76 -41.14 -4.47
C TYR A 186 3.94 -40.49 -5.23
N PRO A 187 4.35 -41.03 -6.40
CA PRO A 187 5.53 -40.53 -7.11
C PRO A 187 5.31 -39.15 -7.73
N GLU A 188 6.32 -38.29 -7.68
CA GLU A 188 6.30 -37.04 -8.45
C GLU A 188 6.45 -37.31 -9.95
N GLY A 189 5.69 -36.57 -10.77
CA GLY A 189 5.81 -36.65 -12.23
C GLY A 189 5.40 -38.00 -12.81
N ALA A 190 4.58 -38.77 -12.09
CA ALA A 190 3.79 -39.82 -12.72
C ALA A 190 2.92 -39.20 -13.85
N ASP A 191 2.75 -39.93 -14.95
CA ASP A 191 1.98 -39.45 -16.10
C ASP A 191 0.50 -39.18 -15.76
N ASP A 192 -0.02 -39.88 -14.72
CA ASP A 192 -1.36 -39.74 -14.18
C ASP A 192 -1.35 -39.15 -12.76
N GLY A 193 -2.26 -38.23 -12.44
CA GLY A 193 -2.39 -37.61 -11.12
C GLY A 193 -2.97 -38.54 -10.06
N PHE A 194 -2.60 -38.36 -8.79
CA PHE A 194 -3.08 -39.20 -7.67
C PHE A 194 -4.61 -39.32 -7.65
N PHE A 195 -5.33 -38.18 -7.70
CA PHE A 195 -6.80 -38.14 -7.68
C PHE A 195 -7.46 -38.71 -8.96
N GLU A 196 -6.69 -38.91 -10.03
CA GLU A 196 -7.15 -39.56 -11.26
C GLU A 196 -7.08 -41.08 -11.15
N VAL A 197 -6.01 -41.63 -10.56
CA VAL A 197 -5.81 -43.09 -10.44
C VAL A 197 -6.34 -43.69 -9.15
N TYR A 198 -6.53 -42.92 -8.07
CA TYR A 198 -6.90 -43.48 -6.77
C TYR A 198 -8.25 -44.23 -6.83
N PRO A 199 -8.42 -45.38 -6.14
CA PRO A 199 -9.61 -46.21 -6.31
C PRO A 199 -10.94 -45.55 -5.93
N ILE A 200 -10.88 -44.49 -5.11
CA ILE A 200 -12.03 -43.69 -4.68
C ILE A 200 -11.90 -42.29 -5.27
N GLN A 201 -12.92 -41.90 -6.05
CA GLN A 201 -13.04 -40.56 -6.58
C GLN A 201 -13.36 -39.56 -5.47
N MET A 202 -12.62 -38.46 -5.46
CA MET A 202 -12.70 -37.38 -4.48
C MET A 202 -12.14 -36.12 -5.15
N ASP A 203 -12.66 -34.95 -4.79
CA ASP A 203 -12.12 -33.67 -5.24
C ASP A 203 -10.84 -33.31 -4.47
N ALA A 204 -9.85 -32.74 -5.16
CA ALA A 204 -8.55 -32.46 -4.55
C ALA A 204 -8.62 -31.35 -3.47
N ALA A 205 -9.46 -30.34 -3.66
CA ALA A 205 -9.69 -29.31 -2.64
C ALA A 205 -10.44 -29.89 -1.44
N GLU A 206 -11.47 -30.71 -1.67
CA GLU A 206 -12.19 -31.43 -0.61
C GLU A 206 -11.25 -32.32 0.23
N PHE A 207 -10.32 -33.03 -0.42
CA PHE A 207 -9.28 -33.81 0.27
C PHE A 207 -8.42 -32.94 1.18
N PHE A 208 -7.86 -31.85 0.66
CA PHE A 208 -7.00 -30.97 1.45
C PHE A 208 -7.74 -30.35 2.63
N GLU A 209 -9.03 -30.00 2.49
CA GLU A 209 -9.83 -29.54 3.62
C GLU A 209 -10.01 -30.62 4.69
N GLN A 210 -10.51 -31.81 4.30
CA GLN A 210 -10.85 -32.89 5.23
C GLN A 210 -9.60 -33.52 5.90
N HIS A 211 -8.49 -33.67 5.18
CA HIS A 211 -7.28 -34.35 5.65
C HIS A 211 -6.15 -33.41 6.09
N SER A 212 -6.34 -32.08 6.03
CA SER A 212 -5.33 -31.07 6.41
C SER A 212 -4.65 -31.35 7.76
N ALA A 213 -5.43 -31.64 8.81
CA ALA A 213 -4.88 -31.85 10.16
C ALA A 213 -3.95 -33.08 10.24
N GLU A 214 -4.29 -34.17 9.54
CA GLU A 214 -3.49 -35.39 9.52
C GLU A 214 -2.23 -35.22 8.66
N LEU A 215 -2.38 -34.62 7.46
CA LEU A 215 -1.27 -34.29 6.56
C LEU A 215 -0.23 -33.40 7.27
N LEU A 216 -0.66 -32.29 7.86
CA LEU A 216 0.22 -31.36 8.57
C LEU A 216 0.85 -32.02 9.80
N GLY A 217 0.12 -32.91 10.49
CA GLY A 217 0.63 -33.72 11.60
C GLY A 217 1.80 -34.62 11.19
N LYS A 218 1.66 -35.35 10.07
CA LYS A 218 2.72 -36.18 9.48
C LYS A 218 3.91 -35.32 8.99
N LEU A 219 3.62 -34.21 8.31
CA LEU A 219 4.64 -33.30 7.77
C LEU A 219 5.41 -32.52 8.85
N ARG A 220 4.86 -32.36 10.07
CA ARG A 220 5.49 -31.61 11.16
C ARG A 220 6.88 -32.14 11.55
N ASN A 221 7.20 -33.39 11.27
CA ASN A 221 8.52 -33.98 11.53
C ASN A 221 9.25 -34.43 10.25
N ALA A 222 8.69 -34.13 9.07
CA ALA A 222 9.33 -34.40 7.79
C ALA A 222 10.49 -33.41 7.52
N PRO A 223 11.49 -33.79 6.72
CA PRO A 223 12.53 -32.84 6.27
C PRO A 223 11.93 -31.77 5.36
N SER A 224 12.47 -30.54 5.40
CA SER A 224 11.96 -29.39 4.62
C SER A 224 11.80 -29.70 3.13
N LYS A 225 12.71 -30.49 2.55
CA LYS A 225 12.64 -30.96 1.16
C LYS A 225 11.31 -31.65 0.83
N MET A 226 10.74 -32.46 1.73
CA MET A 226 9.46 -33.16 1.49
C MET A 226 8.26 -32.21 1.48
N ILE A 227 8.31 -31.15 2.29
CA ILE A 227 7.26 -30.12 2.34
C ILE A 227 7.31 -29.24 1.08
N VAL A 228 8.51 -28.80 0.69
CA VAL A 228 8.75 -28.06 -0.57
C VAL A 228 8.31 -28.88 -1.79
N ARG A 229 8.58 -30.19 -1.76
CA ARG A 229 8.17 -31.15 -2.79
C ARG A 229 6.64 -31.16 -2.96
N LEU A 230 5.91 -31.44 -1.87
CA LEU A 230 4.45 -31.47 -1.87
C LEU A 230 3.84 -30.15 -2.36
N ALA A 231 4.36 -29.01 -1.89
CA ALA A 231 3.86 -27.69 -2.27
C ALA A 231 3.97 -27.42 -3.78
N LYS A 232 5.03 -27.92 -4.43
CA LYS A 232 5.22 -27.82 -5.88
C LYS A 232 4.35 -28.81 -6.65
N SER A 233 4.34 -30.07 -6.24
CA SER A 233 3.68 -31.15 -6.98
C SER A 233 2.16 -31.03 -6.99
N GLN A 234 1.58 -30.20 -6.13
CA GLN A 234 0.13 -30.00 -5.95
C GLN A 234 -0.24 -28.51 -5.96
N ALA A 235 0.54 -27.66 -6.64
CA ALA A 235 0.41 -26.21 -6.56
C ALA A 235 -0.94 -25.68 -7.08
N ASP A 236 -1.51 -26.31 -8.11
CA ASP A 236 -2.77 -25.90 -8.75
C ASP A 236 -4.00 -26.45 -8.02
N ASP A 237 -3.88 -27.61 -7.37
CA ASP A 237 -4.97 -28.32 -6.68
C ASP A 237 -5.16 -27.92 -5.20
N MET A 238 -4.16 -27.25 -4.61
CA MET A 238 -4.13 -26.98 -3.16
C MET A 238 -4.81 -25.64 -2.81
N PRO A 239 -5.88 -25.64 -1.97
CA PRO A 239 -6.52 -24.40 -1.52
C PRO A 239 -5.57 -23.46 -0.79
N ASP A 240 -5.76 -22.14 -0.95
CA ASP A 240 -4.90 -21.12 -0.31
C ASP A 240 -4.84 -21.25 1.22
N SER A 241 -5.93 -21.71 1.86
CA SER A 241 -6.00 -22.00 3.29
C SER A 241 -5.04 -23.14 3.71
N MET A 242 -4.86 -24.15 2.86
CA MET A 242 -3.90 -25.23 3.08
C MET A 242 -2.48 -24.77 2.73
N ARG A 243 -2.30 -23.98 1.66
CA ARG A 243 -0.99 -23.39 1.29
C ARG A 243 -0.41 -22.52 2.41
N GLN A 244 -1.24 -21.73 3.10
CA GLN A 244 -0.82 -20.96 4.28
C GLN A 244 -0.36 -21.87 5.43
N ARG A 245 -1.15 -22.88 5.81
CA ARG A 245 -0.77 -23.84 6.88
C ARG A 245 0.48 -24.66 6.54
N LEU A 246 0.67 -24.96 5.25
CA LEU A 246 1.86 -25.64 4.75
C LEU A 246 3.10 -24.72 4.80
N ALA A 247 2.94 -23.42 4.53
CA ALA A 247 3.98 -22.41 4.70
C ALA A 247 4.43 -22.29 6.17
N ASP A 248 3.50 -22.23 7.11
CA ASP A 248 3.79 -22.22 8.56
C ASP A 248 4.55 -23.48 8.99
N THR A 249 4.13 -24.64 8.47
CA THR A 249 4.77 -25.94 8.76
C THR A 249 6.19 -26.02 8.16
N LEU A 250 6.40 -25.47 6.95
CA LEU A 250 7.73 -25.35 6.36
C LEU A 250 8.61 -24.40 7.18
N MET A 251 8.10 -23.24 7.60
CA MET A 251 8.84 -22.29 8.43
C MET A 251 9.30 -22.89 9.75
N GLN A 252 8.41 -23.54 10.50
CA GLN A 252 8.77 -24.23 11.75
C GLN A 252 9.80 -25.36 11.53
N THR A 253 9.80 -25.98 10.35
CA THR A 253 10.79 -27.01 9.97
C THR A 253 12.14 -26.40 9.67
N LEU A 254 12.18 -25.34 8.87
CA LEU A 254 13.40 -24.61 8.54
C LEU A 254 14.01 -23.91 9.76
N GLU A 255 13.22 -23.41 10.70
CA GLU A 255 13.69 -22.88 11.99
C GLU A 255 14.45 -23.93 12.80
N ARG A 256 13.92 -25.17 12.87
CA ARG A 256 14.58 -26.30 13.55
C ARG A 256 15.86 -26.73 12.83
N GLU A 257 15.84 -26.83 11.50
CA GLU A 257 17.03 -27.14 10.70
C GLU A 257 18.15 -26.10 10.91
N HIS A 258 17.80 -24.81 11.04
CA HIS A 258 18.72 -23.72 11.37
C HIS A 258 19.06 -23.57 12.87
N ARG A 259 18.64 -24.52 13.71
CA ARG A 259 18.85 -24.51 15.18
C ARG A 259 18.35 -23.23 15.86
N GLY A 260 17.27 -22.64 15.36
CA GLY A 260 16.65 -21.44 15.92
C GLY A 260 17.43 -20.12 15.70
N ARG A 261 18.46 -20.09 14.84
CA ARG A 261 19.14 -18.83 14.48
C ARG A 261 18.17 -17.90 13.75
N ASN A 262 17.92 -16.71 14.26
CA ASN A 262 17.09 -15.70 13.60
C ASN A 262 17.93 -14.53 13.07
N ASP A 263 19.13 -14.82 12.60
CA ASP A 263 19.97 -13.86 11.87
C ASP A 263 19.40 -13.59 10.45
N LEU A 264 19.90 -12.53 9.81
CA LEU A 264 19.40 -12.13 8.49
C LEU A 264 19.61 -13.23 7.44
N ALA A 265 20.76 -13.91 7.47
CA ALA A 265 21.11 -14.92 6.48
C ALA A 265 20.19 -16.14 6.57
N ALA A 266 19.97 -16.66 7.78
CA ALA A 266 19.04 -17.77 8.03
C ALA A 266 17.59 -17.40 7.68
N THR A 267 17.19 -16.14 7.86
CA THR A 267 15.84 -15.68 7.51
C THR A 267 15.65 -15.51 6.01
N LEU A 268 16.65 -15.00 5.28
CA LEU A 268 16.61 -14.91 3.82
C LEU A 268 16.62 -16.29 3.15
N ASP A 269 17.40 -17.26 3.66
CA ASP A 269 17.34 -18.66 3.17
C ASP A 269 15.95 -19.28 3.34
N ARG A 270 15.27 -19.01 4.47
CA ARG A 270 13.88 -19.46 4.70
C ARG A 270 12.90 -18.87 3.68
N LEU A 271 12.98 -17.55 3.48
CA LEU A 271 12.10 -16.84 2.53
C LEU A 271 12.37 -17.30 1.09
N ALA A 272 13.64 -17.55 0.72
CA ALA A 272 14.00 -18.13 -0.56
C ALA A 272 13.41 -19.54 -0.73
N LYS A 273 13.44 -20.41 0.30
CA LYS A 273 12.84 -21.76 0.26
C LYS A 273 11.32 -21.74 0.19
N LEU A 274 10.65 -20.82 0.89
CA LEU A 274 9.20 -20.58 0.75
C LEU A 274 8.84 -20.14 -0.67
N SER A 275 9.55 -19.14 -1.20
CA SER A 275 9.35 -18.64 -2.56
C SER A 275 9.60 -19.72 -3.61
N GLN A 276 10.66 -20.53 -3.45
CA GLN A 276 10.92 -21.68 -4.30
C GLN A 276 9.81 -22.72 -4.23
N ALA A 277 9.15 -22.90 -3.08
CA ALA A 277 8.02 -23.81 -2.91
C ALA A 277 6.69 -23.26 -3.47
N GLY A 278 6.65 -22.01 -3.96
CA GLY A 278 5.40 -21.36 -4.37
C GLY A 278 4.43 -21.08 -3.21
N LEU A 279 4.95 -21.04 -1.97
CA LEU A 279 4.16 -20.83 -0.75
C LEU A 279 4.19 -19.36 -0.32
N PRO A 280 3.07 -18.84 0.23
CA PRO A 280 3.03 -17.48 0.74
C PRO A 280 3.96 -17.32 1.94
N ALA A 281 4.68 -16.20 2.01
CA ALA A 281 5.47 -15.86 3.20
C ALA A 281 4.59 -15.13 4.22
N GLY A 282 4.55 -15.62 5.46
CA GLY A 282 3.96 -14.91 6.59
C GLY A 282 4.83 -13.75 7.06
N GLU A 283 4.30 -12.93 7.97
CA GLU A 283 5.04 -11.81 8.58
C GLU A 283 6.30 -12.30 9.31
N SER A 284 7.44 -11.71 8.97
CA SER A 284 8.71 -11.95 9.64
C SER A 284 8.85 -11.05 10.86
N LYS A 285 9.42 -11.60 11.93
CA LYS A 285 9.69 -10.87 13.18
C LYS A 285 10.91 -9.95 13.11
N LEU A 286 11.67 -9.95 12.00
CA LEU A 286 12.84 -9.10 11.84
C LEU A 286 12.45 -7.64 11.58
N LYS A 287 12.98 -6.76 12.42
CA LYS A 287 12.93 -5.31 12.23
C LYS A 287 14.12 -4.85 11.39
N VAL A 288 13.82 -4.38 10.18
CA VAL A 288 14.82 -3.91 9.22
C VAL A 288 14.70 -2.40 9.09
N LEU A 289 15.71 -1.66 9.54
CA LEU A 289 15.83 -0.24 9.22
C LEU A 289 16.56 -0.12 7.89
N PHE A 290 15.87 0.38 6.86
CA PHE A 290 16.52 0.89 5.67
C PHE A 290 16.91 2.36 5.86
N ALA A 291 18.11 2.73 5.43
CA ALA A 291 18.55 4.12 5.44
C ALA A 291 19.26 4.51 4.13
N ASP A 292 18.78 5.61 3.54
CA ASP A 292 19.51 6.29 2.49
C ASP A 292 20.62 7.15 3.14
N VAL A 293 21.87 6.84 2.80
CA VAL A 293 23.05 7.55 3.31
C VAL A 293 23.82 8.30 2.21
N THR A 294 23.25 8.31 0.99
CA THR A 294 23.74 8.98 -0.21
C THR A 294 24.16 10.43 0.07
N SER A 295 25.24 10.86 -0.58
CA SER A 295 25.68 12.25 -0.52
C SER A 295 24.62 13.22 -1.06
N ARG A 296 24.05 14.01 -0.15
CA ARG A 296 23.06 15.07 -0.46
C ARG A 296 23.61 16.14 -1.41
N THR A 297 24.93 16.28 -1.49
CA THR A 297 25.60 17.19 -2.43
C THR A 297 25.44 16.73 -3.88
N LEU A 298 25.66 15.44 -4.15
CA LEU A 298 25.52 14.86 -5.50
C LEU A 298 24.05 14.95 -5.96
N MET A 299 23.10 14.73 -5.05
CA MET A 299 21.66 14.94 -5.31
C MET A 299 21.34 16.40 -5.67
N GLN A 300 21.80 17.37 -4.88
CA GLN A 300 21.48 18.80 -5.08
C GLN A 300 22.14 19.38 -6.34
N LYS A 301 23.31 18.88 -6.74
CA LYS A 301 24.03 19.33 -7.94
C LYS A 301 23.59 18.61 -9.22
N GLY A 302 22.56 17.75 -9.17
CA GLY A 302 22.01 17.04 -10.33
C GLY A 302 22.93 15.96 -10.91
N GLN A 303 23.90 15.47 -10.14
CA GLN A 303 24.81 14.40 -10.57
C GLN A 303 24.14 13.04 -10.55
N LEU A 304 23.12 12.85 -9.71
CA LEU A 304 22.19 11.75 -9.85
C LEU A 304 21.09 12.22 -10.81
N GLU A 305 21.14 11.76 -12.06
CA GLU A 305 20.21 12.18 -13.12
C GLU A 305 18.76 11.75 -12.85
N PHE A 306 18.59 10.79 -11.94
CA PHE A 306 17.32 10.35 -11.37
C PHE A 306 17.55 9.88 -9.92
N SER A 307 16.52 9.91 -9.09
CA SER A 307 16.56 9.35 -7.74
C SER A 307 16.39 7.83 -7.75
N VAL A 308 16.85 7.16 -6.69
CA VAL A 308 16.68 5.72 -6.49
C VAL A 308 15.82 5.52 -5.26
N GLY A 309 14.77 4.72 -5.40
CA GLY A 309 13.89 4.31 -4.30
C GLY A 309 14.06 2.84 -3.99
N ILE A 310 13.65 2.42 -2.79
CA ILE A 310 13.53 1.00 -2.45
C ILE A 310 12.05 0.65 -2.27
N THR A 311 11.64 -0.44 -2.90
CA THR A 311 10.34 -1.08 -2.68
C THR A 311 10.52 -2.20 -1.65
N PRO A 312 9.91 -2.09 -0.45
CA PRO A 312 9.88 -3.20 0.49
C PRO A 312 8.95 -4.29 -0.06
N ASP A 313 9.54 -5.41 -0.47
CA ASP A 313 8.86 -6.57 -1.07
C ASP A 313 9.08 -7.87 -0.29
N LEU A 314 9.79 -7.79 0.83
CA LEU A 314 9.98 -8.86 1.81
C LEU A 314 9.10 -8.59 3.04
N PRO A 315 8.63 -9.64 3.75
CA PRO A 315 7.68 -9.52 4.86
C PRO A 315 8.34 -9.04 6.17
N PHE A 316 9.26 -8.08 6.11
CA PHE A 316 9.93 -7.50 7.27
C PHE A 316 9.19 -6.27 7.81
N GLU A 317 9.35 -5.97 9.10
CA GLU A 317 8.97 -4.67 9.64
C GLU A 317 10.00 -3.63 9.16
N VAL A 318 9.72 -3.01 8.00
CA VAL A 318 10.62 -2.03 7.38
C VAL A 318 10.34 -0.63 7.90
N SER A 319 11.35 -0.01 8.48
CA SER A 319 11.39 1.43 8.74
C SER A 319 12.36 2.11 7.76
N ALA A 320 12.06 3.35 7.37
CA ALA A 320 12.91 4.15 6.50
C ALA A 320 13.46 5.36 7.25
N GLY A 321 14.75 5.65 7.09
CA GLY A 321 15.41 6.80 7.70
C GLY A 321 16.61 7.32 6.88
N GLY A 322 17.38 8.23 7.47
CA GLY A 322 18.68 8.65 6.95
C GLY A 322 19.83 8.07 7.76
N ALA A 323 21.06 8.50 7.42
CA ALA A 323 22.28 8.10 8.14
C ALA A 323 22.21 8.30 9.67
N ALA A 324 21.57 9.37 10.15
CA ALA A 324 21.41 9.62 11.59
C ALA A 324 20.57 8.53 12.27
N ASP A 325 19.48 8.10 11.64
CA ASP A 325 18.58 7.06 12.14
C ASP A 325 19.28 5.70 12.14
N ALA A 326 20.06 5.41 11.08
CA ALA A 326 20.90 4.23 11.01
C ALA A 326 21.92 4.15 12.17
N PHE A 327 22.66 5.22 12.43
CA PHE A 327 23.63 5.24 13.54
C PHE A 327 22.95 5.18 14.91
N ASN A 328 21.79 5.82 15.09
CA ASN A 328 20.98 5.69 16.31
C ASN A 328 20.52 4.24 16.53
N ALA A 329 20.04 3.56 15.48
CA ALA A 329 19.59 2.17 15.58
C ALA A 329 20.74 1.19 15.86
N ILE A 330 21.92 1.42 15.28
CA ILE A 330 23.15 0.66 15.58
C ILE A 330 23.59 0.88 17.03
N GLN A 331 23.56 2.12 17.52
CA GLN A 331 23.97 2.46 18.88
C GLN A 331 23.02 1.90 19.94
N ASN A 332 21.70 2.04 19.71
CA ASN A 332 20.67 1.69 20.68
C ASN A 332 20.10 0.27 20.48
N ARG A 333 20.56 -0.46 19.45
CA ARG A 333 20.06 -1.79 19.03
C ARG A 333 18.52 -1.82 18.86
N SER A 334 17.96 -0.78 18.25
CA SER A 334 16.51 -0.64 18.06
C SER A 334 15.95 -1.30 16.79
N ALA A 335 16.82 -1.91 15.98
CA ALA A 335 16.49 -2.76 14.85
C ALA A 335 17.33 -4.03 14.92
N ASP A 336 16.90 -5.10 14.25
CA ASP A 336 17.67 -6.34 14.13
C ASP A 336 18.73 -6.22 13.03
N VAL A 337 18.37 -5.50 11.96
CA VAL A 337 19.20 -5.28 10.77
C VAL A 337 19.12 -3.81 10.37
N VAL A 338 20.26 -3.22 10.03
CA VAL A 338 20.33 -1.89 9.40
C VAL A 338 20.95 -2.03 8.02
N VAL A 339 20.20 -1.65 6.98
CA VAL A 339 20.62 -1.65 5.58
C VAL A 339 20.83 -0.21 5.16
N MET A 340 22.08 0.17 4.89
CA MET A 340 22.42 1.50 4.37
C MET A 340 22.81 1.40 2.90
N LEU A 341 22.25 2.31 2.07
CA LEU A 341 22.60 2.45 0.66
C LEU A 341 23.27 3.82 0.43
N ASP A 342 24.48 3.83 -0.12
CA ASP A 342 25.20 5.03 -0.55
C ASP A 342 25.30 5.04 -2.08
N ILE A 343 24.53 5.89 -2.76
CA ILE A 343 24.59 5.99 -4.22
C ILE A 343 25.83 6.80 -4.62
N ALA A 344 26.86 6.11 -5.09
CA ALA A 344 28.07 6.73 -5.59
C ALA A 344 27.84 7.49 -6.92
N TYR A 345 26.95 6.96 -7.76
CA TYR A 345 26.73 7.46 -9.12
C TYR A 345 25.39 6.95 -9.69
N ALA A 346 24.64 7.81 -10.39
CA ALA A 346 23.46 7.43 -11.16
C ALA A 346 23.41 8.24 -12.46
N ARG A 347 23.56 7.57 -13.61
CA ARG A 347 23.44 8.17 -14.94
C ARG A 347 22.53 7.38 -15.85
N MET A 348 21.97 8.09 -16.82
CA MET A 348 21.06 7.60 -17.83
C MET A 348 21.69 7.80 -19.21
N ARG A 349 21.53 6.80 -20.08
CA ARG A 349 21.89 6.91 -21.50
C ARG A 349 20.64 6.67 -22.33
N ARG A 350 20.32 7.61 -23.21
CA ARG A 350 19.34 7.45 -24.28
C ARG A 350 20.09 7.20 -25.59
N GLU A 351 19.69 6.18 -26.33
CA GLU A 351 20.35 5.74 -27.56
C GLU A 351 19.28 5.30 -28.57
N ILE A 352 19.47 5.62 -29.85
CA ILE A 352 18.61 5.11 -30.92
C ILE A 352 19.30 3.84 -31.44
N VAL A 353 18.63 2.69 -31.25
CA VAL A 353 19.19 1.38 -31.58
C VAL A 353 18.84 0.97 -33.02
N ASN A 354 17.66 1.39 -33.49
CA ASN A 354 17.15 1.12 -34.83
C ASN A 354 16.27 2.30 -35.32
N GLU A 355 16.22 2.48 -36.64
CA GLU A 355 15.39 3.49 -37.31
C GLU A 355 14.77 2.85 -38.56
N GLU A 356 13.44 2.87 -38.62
CA GLU A 356 12.67 2.38 -39.76
C GLU A 356 11.85 3.53 -40.38
N SER A 357 11.60 3.47 -41.69
CA SER A 357 10.79 4.49 -42.39
C SER A 357 9.58 3.84 -43.03
N GLU A 358 8.40 4.37 -42.72
CA GLU A 358 7.11 3.82 -43.13
C GLU A 358 6.33 4.87 -43.96
N ASN A 359 5.53 4.40 -44.92
CA ASN A 359 4.67 5.27 -45.74
C ASN A 359 3.23 5.23 -45.24
N SER A 360 2.58 6.39 -45.16
CA SER A 360 1.17 6.52 -44.76
C SER A 360 0.47 7.67 -45.51
N GLU A 361 -0.82 7.84 -45.22
CA GLU A 361 -1.74 8.77 -45.86
C GLU A 361 -2.21 9.81 -44.84
N TYR A 362 -2.10 11.11 -45.16
CA TYR A 362 -2.63 12.20 -44.33
C TYR A 362 -3.66 13.02 -45.09
N VAL A 363 -4.63 13.58 -44.37
CA VAL A 363 -5.61 14.50 -44.98
C VAL A 363 -4.88 15.77 -45.41
N SER A 364 -4.75 15.96 -46.73
CA SER A 364 -4.11 17.13 -47.34
C SER A 364 -5.11 18.21 -47.73
N GLY A 365 -6.39 17.86 -47.88
CA GLY A 365 -7.46 18.80 -48.18
C GLY A 365 -8.84 18.17 -48.04
N TYR A 366 -9.87 18.89 -48.51
CA TYR A 366 -11.23 18.36 -48.62
C TYR A 366 -11.83 18.76 -49.96
N GLN A 367 -12.34 17.78 -50.70
CA GLN A 367 -13.19 18.03 -51.87
C GLN A 367 -14.67 18.07 -51.46
N THR A 368 -15.48 18.81 -52.22
CA THR A 368 -16.93 18.83 -52.03
C THR A 368 -17.57 18.01 -53.13
N VAL A 369 -18.14 16.86 -52.76
CA VAL A 369 -18.82 15.95 -53.69
C VAL A 369 -20.32 15.97 -53.42
N GLU A 370 -21.12 15.57 -54.42
CA GLU A 370 -22.56 15.36 -54.22
C GLU A 370 -22.78 14.23 -53.21
N ASN A 371 -23.75 14.43 -52.31
CA ASN A 371 -24.04 13.46 -51.25
C ASN A 371 -24.76 12.24 -51.85
N PRO A 372 -24.18 11.02 -51.86
CA PRO A 372 -24.81 9.86 -52.49
C PRO A 372 -26.15 9.49 -51.87
N ALA A 373 -26.31 9.72 -50.56
CA ALA A 373 -27.58 9.51 -49.86
C ALA A 373 -28.64 10.57 -50.24
N TYR A 374 -28.23 11.79 -50.59
CA TYR A 374 -29.13 12.82 -51.11
C TYR A 374 -29.59 12.47 -52.53
N LEU A 375 -28.68 12.00 -53.40
CA LEU A 375 -29.00 11.53 -54.75
C LEU A 375 -29.97 10.34 -54.72
N ALA A 376 -29.66 9.30 -53.95
CA ALA A 376 -30.55 8.14 -53.80
C ALA A 376 -31.95 8.53 -53.26
N MET A 377 -32.05 9.55 -52.41
CA MET A 377 -33.35 10.07 -51.97
C MET A 377 -34.02 11.01 -52.98
N GLN A 378 -33.26 11.67 -53.86
CA GLN A 378 -33.81 12.38 -55.01
C GLN A 378 -34.51 11.41 -55.97
N ASP A 379 -33.89 10.26 -56.23
CA ASP A 379 -34.46 9.19 -57.05
C ASP A 379 -35.71 8.60 -56.39
N GLN A 380 -35.69 8.36 -55.06
CA GLN A 380 -36.88 7.95 -54.33
C GLN A 380 -38.02 8.98 -54.37
N VAL A 381 -37.71 10.28 -54.26
CA VAL A 381 -38.73 11.34 -54.42
C VAL A 381 -39.28 11.39 -55.84
N SER A 382 -38.44 11.17 -56.86
CA SER A 382 -38.88 11.09 -58.26
C SER A 382 -39.82 9.90 -58.48
N ASN A 383 -39.44 8.71 -58.01
CA ASN A 383 -40.25 7.50 -58.11
C ASN A 383 -41.58 7.61 -57.37
N LEU A 384 -41.58 8.10 -56.13
CA LEU A 384 -42.81 8.34 -55.36
C LEU A 384 -43.67 9.48 -55.94
N GLN A 385 -43.07 10.46 -56.61
CA GLN A 385 -43.82 11.50 -57.34
C GLN A 385 -44.53 10.89 -58.55
N MET A 386 -43.87 10.05 -59.34
CA MET A 386 -44.50 9.32 -60.44
C MET A 386 -45.62 8.41 -59.95
N GLU A 387 -45.41 7.69 -58.84
CA GLU A 387 -46.43 6.86 -58.20
C GLU A 387 -47.65 7.69 -57.76
N VAL A 388 -47.43 8.83 -57.11
CA VAL A 388 -48.52 9.76 -56.74
C VAL A 388 -49.25 10.26 -57.98
N THR A 389 -48.56 10.69 -59.04
CA THR A 389 -49.20 11.17 -60.27
C THR A 389 -50.00 10.06 -60.98
N GLY A 390 -49.47 8.83 -61.04
CA GLY A 390 -50.21 7.66 -61.54
C GLY A 390 -51.46 7.35 -60.71
N ASN A 391 -51.33 7.35 -59.38
CA ASN A 391 -52.46 7.15 -58.46
C ASN A 391 -53.48 8.30 -58.57
N GLN A 392 -53.06 9.54 -58.84
CA GLN A 392 -53.96 10.67 -59.13
C GLN A 392 -54.76 10.45 -60.41
N MET A 393 -54.12 10.02 -61.49
CA MET A 393 -54.80 9.71 -62.75
C MET A 393 -55.80 8.56 -62.57
N GLN A 394 -55.47 7.53 -61.79
CA GLN A 394 -56.41 6.44 -61.44
C GLN A 394 -57.61 6.96 -60.63
N THR A 395 -57.40 7.78 -59.59
CA THR A 395 -58.53 8.39 -58.86
C THR A 395 -59.41 9.27 -59.74
N ALA A 396 -58.82 10.03 -60.68
CA ALA A 396 -59.57 10.90 -61.59
C ALA A 396 -60.40 10.09 -62.59
N ALA A 397 -59.84 9.01 -63.15
CA ALA A 397 -60.56 8.11 -64.06
C ALA A 397 -61.77 7.42 -63.41
N HIS A 398 -61.73 7.15 -62.10
CA HIS A 398 -62.87 6.64 -61.35
C HIS A 398 -63.94 7.71 -61.04
N GLY A 399 -63.62 9.00 -61.14
CA GLY A 399 -64.55 10.11 -60.95
C GLY A 399 -65.45 10.40 -62.16
N SER A 400 -65.15 9.86 -63.34
CA SER A 400 -65.81 10.22 -64.61
C SER A 400 -66.67 9.10 -65.23
N THR A 401 -66.93 8.01 -64.50
CA THR A 401 -67.73 6.88 -65.02
C THR A 401 -69.21 7.05 -64.69
N TYR A 402 -69.99 7.55 -65.64
CA TYR A 402 -71.45 7.66 -65.57
C TYR A 402 -72.12 6.27 -65.58
N CYS A 403 -72.28 5.65 -64.41
CA CYS A 403 -73.07 4.42 -64.23
C CYS A 403 -74.58 4.70 -64.36
N PHE A 404 -75.19 4.44 -65.52
CA PHE A 404 -76.65 4.40 -65.64
C PHE A 404 -77.21 3.04 -65.14
N GLY A 405 -77.95 3.08 -64.03
CA GLY A 405 -79.01 2.10 -63.74
C GLY A 405 -78.61 0.68 -63.34
N ASN A 406 -77.76 0.49 -62.31
CA ASN A 406 -77.83 -0.72 -61.46
C ASN A 406 -77.05 -0.57 -60.14
N VAL A 407 -77.61 -1.09 -59.03
CA VAL A 407 -77.14 -0.83 -57.65
C VAL A 407 -75.69 -1.30 -57.41
N GLY A 408 -75.25 -2.38 -58.06
CA GLY A 408 -73.86 -2.86 -57.97
C GLY A 408 -72.81 -1.88 -58.51
N CYS A 409 -73.16 -1.05 -59.51
CA CYS A 409 -72.26 -0.07 -60.13
C CYS A 409 -71.94 1.08 -59.14
N ALA A 410 -72.93 1.50 -58.36
CA ALA A 410 -72.77 2.52 -57.33
C ALA A 410 -71.84 2.06 -56.19
N ILE A 411 -72.01 0.81 -55.71
CA ILE A 411 -71.17 0.24 -54.64
C ILE A 411 -69.74 -0.01 -55.14
N GLY A 412 -69.57 -0.52 -56.36
CA GLY A 412 -68.26 -0.72 -56.99
C GLY A 412 -67.48 0.59 -57.14
N ASN A 413 -68.12 1.66 -57.62
CA ASN A 413 -67.51 2.99 -57.70
C ASN A 413 -67.22 3.60 -56.31
N LEU A 414 -68.05 3.36 -55.30
CA LEU A 414 -67.78 3.84 -53.93
C LEU A 414 -66.55 3.14 -53.32
N ILE A 415 -66.46 1.81 -53.44
CA ILE A 415 -65.32 1.05 -52.89
C ILE A 415 -64.04 1.31 -53.69
N GLY A 416 -64.14 1.37 -55.03
CA GLY A 416 -63.01 1.70 -55.91
C GLY A 416 -62.49 3.12 -55.71
N SER A 417 -63.38 4.10 -55.53
CA SER A 417 -62.98 5.47 -55.20
C SER A 417 -62.34 5.56 -53.80
N VAL A 418 -62.90 4.92 -52.77
CA VAL A 418 -62.29 4.90 -51.42
C VAL A 418 -60.92 4.21 -51.43
N ALA A 419 -60.76 3.08 -52.13
CA ALA A 419 -59.48 2.37 -52.22
C ALA A 419 -58.42 3.17 -52.98
N SER A 420 -58.79 3.81 -54.10
CA SER A 420 -57.88 4.66 -54.88
C SER A 420 -57.52 5.96 -54.13
N HIS A 421 -58.46 6.59 -53.42
CA HIS A 421 -58.19 7.74 -52.55
C HIS A 421 -57.29 7.36 -51.37
N SER A 422 -57.48 6.17 -50.78
CA SER A 422 -56.62 5.65 -49.71
C SER A 422 -55.17 5.44 -50.20
N ARG A 423 -54.99 4.76 -51.34
CA ARG A 423 -53.66 4.60 -51.98
C ARG A 423 -53.01 5.95 -52.30
N LEU A 424 -53.77 6.87 -52.91
CA LEU A 424 -53.28 8.22 -53.20
C LEU A 424 -52.87 8.98 -51.93
N SER A 425 -53.62 8.85 -50.84
CA SER A 425 -53.29 9.44 -49.54
C SER A 425 -52.00 8.83 -48.97
N SER A 426 -51.86 7.49 -49.01
CA SER A 426 -50.64 6.82 -48.51
C SER A 426 -49.40 7.17 -49.33
N SER A 427 -49.48 7.19 -50.66
CA SER A 427 -48.33 7.58 -51.51
C SER A 427 -47.97 9.05 -51.31
N LYS A 428 -48.96 9.94 -51.12
CA LYS A 428 -48.71 11.35 -50.75
C LYS A 428 -48.04 11.48 -49.38
N GLN A 429 -48.45 10.69 -48.38
CA GLN A 429 -47.81 10.68 -47.06
C GLN A 429 -46.37 10.15 -47.13
N ALA A 430 -46.13 9.06 -47.86
CA ALA A 430 -44.80 8.50 -48.09
C ALA A 430 -43.87 9.51 -48.80
N LEU A 431 -44.34 10.10 -49.90
CA LEU A 431 -43.63 11.16 -50.63
C LEU A 431 -43.30 12.37 -49.75
N ASN A 432 -44.25 12.81 -48.92
CA ASN A 432 -44.04 13.92 -47.98
C ASN A 432 -43.03 13.55 -46.89
N ALA A 433 -43.03 12.32 -46.37
CA ALA A 433 -42.07 11.84 -45.39
C ALA A 433 -40.64 11.77 -45.96
N VAL A 434 -40.47 11.22 -47.17
CA VAL A 434 -39.15 11.20 -47.86
C VAL A 434 -38.69 12.63 -48.18
N ARG A 435 -39.56 13.51 -48.66
CA ARG A 435 -39.24 14.94 -48.86
C ARG A 435 -38.81 15.65 -47.59
N GLN A 436 -39.46 15.39 -46.45
CA GLN A 436 -39.06 15.98 -45.17
C GLN A 436 -37.69 15.47 -44.69
N ARG A 437 -37.36 14.19 -44.94
CA ARG A 437 -36.01 13.64 -44.68
C ARG A 437 -34.98 14.28 -45.60
N MET A 438 -35.25 14.32 -46.91
CA MET A 438 -34.39 14.91 -47.94
C MET A 438 -34.07 16.40 -47.66
N ARG A 439 -35.06 17.20 -47.23
CA ARG A 439 -34.86 18.61 -46.83
C ARG A 439 -33.90 18.82 -45.67
N ARG A 440 -33.66 17.80 -44.84
CA ARG A 440 -32.71 17.85 -43.70
C ARG A 440 -31.32 17.34 -44.07
N MET A 441 -31.15 16.73 -45.23
CA MET A 441 -29.87 16.26 -45.73
C MET A 441 -29.17 17.36 -46.54
N LYS A 442 -27.85 17.48 -46.38
CA LYS A 442 -27.04 18.38 -47.22
C LYS A 442 -26.92 17.78 -48.62
N ARG A 443 -27.01 18.64 -49.65
CA ARG A 443 -26.87 18.26 -51.07
C ARG A 443 -25.47 17.75 -51.39
N THR A 444 -24.47 18.28 -50.69
CA THR A 444 -23.06 17.92 -50.81
C THR A 444 -22.49 17.49 -49.46
N ILE A 445 -21.46 16.65 -49.52
CA ILE A 445 -20.61 16.28 -48.37
C ILE A 445 -19.17 16.71 -48.66
N ARG A 446 -18.40 16.93 -47.60
CA ARG A 446 -16.96 17.18 -47.70
C ARG A 446 -16.23 15.86 -47.46
N GLU A 447 -15.52 15.38 -48.47
CA GLU A 447 -14.68 14.20 -48.36
C GLU A 447 -13.21 14.62 -48.23
N PRO A 448 -12.43 13.97 -47.34
CA PRO A 448 -11.00 14.23 -47.23
C PRO A 448 -10.25 13.75 -48.48
N LEU A 449 -9.32 14.58 -48.96
CA LEU A 449 -8.28 14.18 -49.90
C LEU A 449 -7.06 13.72 -49.10
N TYR A 450 -6.41 12.66 -49.56
CA TYR A 450 -5.24 12.07 -48.91
C TYR A 450 -4.02 12.14 -49.83
N ASP A 451 -2.89 12.61 -49.28
CA ASP A 451 -1.57 12.50 -49.92
C ASP A 451 -0.68 11.53 -49.15
N ILE A 452 0.22 10.87 -49.88
CA ILE A 452 1.21 9.95 -49.31
C ILE A 452 2.38 10.76 -48.73
N TYR A 453 2.85 10.35 -47.56
CA TYR A 453 4.09 10.83 -46.94
C TYR A 453 4.79 9.69 -46.20
N SER A 454 6.06 9.89 -45.84
CA SER A 454 6.76 8.99 -44.92
C SER A 454 6.89 9.58 -43.52
N TYR A 455 6.78 8.72 -42.51
CA TYR A 455 7.22 8.99 -41.14
C TYR A 455 8.33 8.00 -40.76
N LYS A 456 9.02 8.28 -39.66
CA LYS A 456 10.06 7.41 -39.11
C LYS A 456 9.59 6.78 -37.81
N THR A 457 10.00 5.55 -37.56
CA THR A 457 9.78 4.84 -36.30
C THR A 457 11.15 4.58 -35.69
N LEU A 458 11.39 5.09 -34.48
CA LEU A 458 12.67 4.98 -33.79
C LEU A 458 12.57 4.03 -32.61
N ASP A 459 13.44 3.04 -32.54
CA ASP A 459 13.61 2.21 -31.35
C ASP A 459 14.62 2.89 -30.41
N VAL A 460 14.09 3.57 -29.40
CA VAL A 460 14.84 4.33 -28.40
C VAL A 460 15.08 3.44 -27.18
N GLU A 461 16.33 3.04 -26.94
CA GLU A 461 16.74 2.40 -25.68
C GLU A 461 17.12 3.47 -24.65
N VAL A 462 16.50 3.42 -23.47
CA VAL A 462 16.89 4.21 -22.31
C VAL A 462 17.46 3.25 -21.26
N VAL A 463 18.73 3.45 -20.92
CA VAL A 463 19.48 2.68 -19.92
C VAL A 463 19.73 3.55 -18.71
N LYS A 464 19.17 3.18 -17.56
CA LYS A 464 19.49 3.76 -16.24
C LYS A 464 20.51 2.87 -15.54
N THR A 465 21.66 3.44 -15.18
CA THR A 465 22.74 2.76 -14.46
C THR A 465 22.98 3.46 -13.13
N VAL A 466 22.94 2.71 -12.04
CA VAL A 466 23.24 3.17 -10.68
C VAL A 466 24.35 2.32 -10.10
N THR A 467 25.45 2.95 -9.67
CA THR A 467 26.48 2.30 -8.86
C THR A 467 26.25 2.69 -7.41
N ALA A 468 26.01 1.71 -6.54
CA ALA A 468 25.76 1.94 -5.12
C ALA A 468 26.62 1.05 -4.22
N ASN A 469 27.04 1.61 -3.09
CA ASN A 469 27.66 0.84 -2.01
C ASN A 469 26.55 0.36 -1.08
N LEU A 470 26.42 -0.96 -0.96
CA LEU A 470 25.55 -1.60 0.03
C LEU A 470 26.31 -1.80 1.33
N HIS A 471 25.69 -1.46 2.45
CA HIS A 471 26.19 -1.82 3.77
C HIS A 471 25.08 -2.48 4.58
N VAL A 472 25.26 -3.75 4.95
CA VAL A 472 24.30 -4.49 5.78
C VAL A 472 24.93 -4.75 7.15
N ILE A 473 24.30 -4.23 8.19
CA ILE A 473 24.69 -4.40 9.58
C ILE A 473 23.66 -5.33 10.22
N ASP A 474 24.05 -6.57 10.47
CA ASP A 474 23.24 -7.54 11.23
C ASP A 474 23.60 -7.39 12.71
N LEU A 475 22.72 -6.75 13.49
CA LEU A 475 22.93 -6.49 14.91
C LEU A 475 22.70 -7.76 15.74
N THR A 476 21.90 -8.71 15.24
CA THR A 476 21.62 -9.99 15.90
C THR A 476 22.81 -10.95 15.77
N GLY A 477 23.38 -11.08 14.57
CA GLY A 477 24.57 -11.88 14.28
C GLY A 477 25.89 -11.16 14.60
N ASN A 478 25.85 -9.86 14.92
CA ASN A 478 27.00 -8.98 15.12
C ASN A 478 27.96 -8.97 13.89
N ARG A 479 27.37 -8.94 12.68
CA ARG A 479 28.09 -8.97 11.40
C ARG A 479 27.94 -7.65 10.63
N TYR A 480 28.92 -7.37 9.79
CA TYR A 480 28.94 -6.26 8.84
C TYR A 480 29.31 -6.78 7.46
N PHE A 481 28.50 -6.46 6.48
CA PHE A 481 28.73 -6.70 5.06
C PHE A 481 28.84 -5.38 4.33
N THR A 482 29.68 -5.35 3.31
CA THR A 482 29.84 -4.19 2.44
C THR A 482 30.23 -4.68 1.05
N ASP A 483 29.54 -4.20 0.03
CA ASP A 483 29.84 -4.52 -1.37
C ASP A 483 29.40 -3.35 -2.27
N THR A 484 29.90 -3.30 -3.50
CA THR A 484 29.54 -2.29 -4.50
C THR A 484 28.90 -2.99 -5.69
N PHE A 485 27.71 -2.54 -6.09
CA PHE A 485 26.92 -3.19 -7.13
C PHE A 485 26.33 -2.18 -8.11
N ASP A 486 26.19 -2.62 -9.37
CA ASP A 486 25.58 -1.84 -10.44
C ASP A 486 24.16 -2.34 -10.71
N ILE A 487 23.18 -1.45 -10.54
CA ILE A 487 21.80 -1.68 -10.96
C ILE A 487 21.64 -1.08 -12.36
N VAL A 488 21.42 -1.94 -13.36
CA VAL A 488 21.18 -1.53 -14.75
C VAL A 488 19.75 -1.84 -15.14
N LYS A 489 18.93 -0.80 -15.36
CA LYS A 489 17.58 -0.92 -15.89
C LYS A 489 17.52 -0.43 -17.33
N LYS A 490 17.19 -1.34 -18.24
CA LYS A 490 16.94 -1.04 -19.65
C LYS A 490 15.45 -1.01 -19.95
N THR A 491 15.01 -0.07 -20.78
CA THR A 491 13.67 -0.03 -21.37
C THR A 491 13.77 0.47 -22.80
N GLN A 492 13.04 -0.17 -23.71
CA GLN A 492 13.00 0.19 -25.12
C GLN A 492 11.61 0.77 -25.44
N PHE A 493 11.59 1.84 -26.21
CA PHE A 493 10.39 2.56 -26.65
C PHE A 493 10.41 2.66 -28.17
N ASN A 494 9.34 2.23 -28.82
CA ASN A 494 9.15 2.40 -30.25
C ASN A 494 8.37 3.70 -30.47
N VAL A 495 8.99 4.74 -31.03
CA VAL A 495 8.43 6.10 -31.08
C VAL A 495 8.30 6.61 -32.52
N PRO A 496 7.10 6.97 -32.99
CA PRO A 496 6.90 7.52 -34.34
C PRO A 496 7.24 9.02 -34.38
N TYR A 497 8.15 9.40 -35.26
CA TYR A 497 8.61 10.76 -35.53
C TYR A 497 8.15 11.23 -36.91
N GLY A 498 7.59 12.45 -36.96
CA GLY A 498 7.06 13.05 -38.19
C GLY A 498 5.64 12.60 -38.56
N LEU A 499 5.02 11.71 -37.77
CA LEU A 499 3.63 11.30 -37.93
C LEU A 499 2.70 12.53 -37.85
N LYS A 500 1.85 12.71 -38.85
CA LYS A 500 0.92 13.86 -38.92
C LYS A 500 -0.34 13.60 -38.11
N SER A 501 -0.83 14.60 -37.37
CA SER A 501 -2.09 14.48 -36.61
C SER A 501 -3.34 14.32 -37.49
N THR A 502 -3.23 14.56 -38.80
CA THR A 502 -4.26 14.28 -39.80
C THR A 502 -4.02 12.97 -40.58
N ASP A 503 -3.11 12.11 -40.11
CA ASP A 503 -2.90 10.77 -40.65
C ASP A 503 -4.16 9.92 -40.49
N ARG A 504 -4.53 9.20 -41.55
CA ARG A 504 -5.72 8.33 -41.62
C ARG A 504 -5.73 7.24 -40.54
N LYS A 505 -4.55 6.82 -40.08
CA LYS A 505 -4.30 5.82 -39.05
C LYS A 505 -3.71 6.41 -37.77
N PHE A 506 -3.71 7.74 -37.58
CA PHE A 506 -3.04 8.42 -36.46
C PHE A 506 -3.33 7.73 -35.10
N GLU A 507 -4.59 7.55 -34.75
CA GLU A 507 -5.02 6.87 -33.52
C GLU A 507 -4.56 5.39 -33.47
N GLN A 508 -4.54 4.67 -34.59
CA GLN A 508 -4.12 3.27 -34.60
C GLN A 508 -2.61 3.14 -34.36
N ILE A 509 -1.81 4.05 -34.93
CA ILE A 509 -0.36 4.08 -34.77
C ILE A 509 0.00 4.54 -33.35
N MET A 510 -0.61 5.64 -32.88
CA MET A 510 -0.34 6.21 -31.55
C MET A 510 -0.82 5.33 -30.38
N ASN A 511 -1.81 4.46 -30.58
CA ASN A 511 -2.22 3.47 -29.56
C ASN A 511 -1.41 2.15 -29.63
N ALA A 512 -0.62 1.93 -30.68
CA ALA A 512 0.21 0.74 -30.85
C ALA A 512 1.69 0.99 -30.52
N ALA A 513 2.16 2.24 -30.63
CA ALA A 513 3.52 2.66 -30.37
C ALA A 513 3.62 3.52 -29.09
N SER A 514 4.84 3.65 -28.56
CA SER A 514 5.15 4.60 -27.48
C SER A 514 5.27 6.03 -28.01
N ASN A 515 5.32 7.00 -27.11
CA ASN A 515 5.49 8.42 -27.46
C ASN A 515 6.59 9.10 -26.63
N GLU A 516 7.06 10.25 -27.12
CA GLU A 516 8.14 11.02 -26.48
C GLU A 516 7.80 11.51 -25.06
N LYS A 517 6.51 11.58 -24.69
CA LYS A 517 6.09 11.87 -23.32
C LYS A 517 6.34 10.65 -22.42
N GLU A 518 6.01 9.44 -22.84
CA GLU A 518 6.30 8.21 -22.09
C GLU A 518 7.80 8.00 -21.87
N VAL A 519 8.63 8.29 -22.89
CA VAL A 519 10.09 8.29 -22.76
C VAL A 519 10.53 9.25 -21.65
N LYS A 520 10.07 10.50 -21.68
CA LYS A 520 10.39 11.51 -20.64
C LYS A 520 9.84 11.17 -19.26
N ASP A 521 8.63 10.61 -19.19
CA ASP A 521 8.02 10.15 -17.95
C ASP A 521 8.85 9.00 -17.34
N PHE A 522 9.45 8.12 -18.17
CA PHE A 522 10.41 7.11 -17.70
C PHE A 522 11.75 7.73 -17.30
N GLU A 523 12.30 8.65 -18.09
CA GLU A 523 13.54 9.37 -17.78
C GLU A 523 13.47 10.07 -16.41
N GLN A 524 12.36 10.74 -16.10
CA GLN A 524 12.17 11.49 -14.84
C GLN A 524 11.78 10.61 -13.63
N LYS A 525 11.20 9.43 -13.84
CA LYS A 525 10.77 8.56 -12.72
C LYS A 525 11.96 8.04 -11.90
N PRO A 526 11.83 7.95 -10.56
CA PRO A 526 12.82 7.27 -9.73
C PRO A 526 13.03 5.82 -10.18
N LEU A 527 14.25 5.32 -10.07
CA LEU A 527 14.52 3.89 -10.21
C LEU A 527 14.19 3.20 -8.89
N ASN A 528 13.05 2.51 -8.83
CA ASN A 528 12.68 1.71 -7.67
C ASN A 528 13.30 0.32 -7.77
N VAL A 529 14.11 -0.05 -6.78
CA VAL A 529 14.78 -1.35 -6.66
C VAL A 529 14.12 -2.14 -5.53
N LYS A 530 13.99 -3.45 -5.67
CA LYS A 530 13.38 -4.27 -4.60
C LYS A 530 14.36 -4.50 -3.45
N LEU A 531 13.85 -4.60 -2.22
CA LEU A 531 14.67 -4.95 -1.07
C LEU A 531 15.23 -6.38 -1.20
N SER A 532 14.46 -7.30 -1.79
CA SER A 532 14.95 -8.65 -2.14
C SER A 532 16.13 -8.63 -3.09
N GLU A 533 16.06 -7.86 -4.17
CA GLU A 533 17.15 -7.70 -5.16
C GLU A 533 18.43 -7.15 -4.51
N ILE A 534 18.31 -6.23 -3.54
CA ILE A 534 19.45 -5.67 -2.81
C ILE A 534 20.03 -6.67 -1.79
N LEU A 535 19.17 -7.38 -1.05
CA LEU A 535 19.62 -8.36 -0.06
C LEU A 535 20.14 -9.66 -0.67
N GLN A 536 19.84 -9.95 -1.94
CA GLN A 536 20.41 -11.07 -2.68
C GLN A 536 21.95 -11.01 -2.70
N PHE A 537 22.55 -9.82 -2.91
CA PHE A 537 24.00 -9.63 -2.87
C PHE A 537 24.63 -10.03 -1.52
N TYR A 538 23.93 -9.83 -0.40
CA TYR A 538 24.38 -10.26 0.93
C TYR A 538 24.39 -11.80 1.06
N VAL A 539 23.40 -12.48 0.47
CA VAL A 539 23.26 -13.95 0.50
C VAL A 539 24.26 -14.63 -0.43
N GLU A 540 24.53 -14.06 -1.60
CA GLU A 540 25.45 -14.62 -2.61
C GLU A 540 26.93 -14.42 -2.27
N SER A 541 27.26 -13.39 -1.48
CA SER A 541 28.65 -13.06 -1.08
C SER A 541 28.94 -13.30 0.42
N PRO A 542 28.62 -14.46 1.03
CA PRO A 542 28.73 -14.66 2.47
C PRO A 542 30.17 -14.54 2.99
N ALA A 543 31.16 -14.82 2.14
CA ALA A 543 32.59 -14.68 2.47
C ALA A 543 33.02 -13.22 2.75
N GLN A 544 32.28 -12.22 2.27
CA GLN A 544 32.58 -10.81 2.54
C GLN A 544 32.10 -10.34 3.92
N THR A 545 31.26 -11.12 4.61
CA THR A 545 30.67 -10.76 5.91
C THR A 545 31.70 -10.83 7.05
N LYS A 546 32.03 -9.67 7.62
CA LYS A 546 33.04 -9.47 8.67
C LYS A 546 32.39 -9.26 10.05
N PRO A 547 33.13 -9.35 11.17
CA PRO A 547 32.63 -8.87 12.47
C PRO A 547 32.26 -7.38 12.39
N LEU A 548 31.19 -6.98 13.08
CA LEU A 548 30.73 -5.59 13.13
C LEU A 548 31.84 -4.66 13.69
N PRO A 549 32.38 -3.70 12.91
CA PRO A 549 33.35 -2.73 13.42
C PRO A 549 32.73 -1.75 14.41
N SER A 550 33.56 -1.00 15.14
CA SER A 550 33.07 0.07 16.01
C SER A 550 32.32 1.15 15.21
N LEU A 551 31.32 1.77 15.84
CA LEU A 551 30.51 2.83 15.22
C LEU A 551 31.37 3.95 14.61
N ALA A 552 32.41 4.38 15.32
CA ALA A 552 33.37 5.38 14.83
C ALA A 552 34.14 4.91 13.58
N SER A 553 34.54 3.64 13.52
CA SER A 553 35.19 3.06 12.34
C SER A 553 34.25 3.02 11.13
N LEU A 554 32.97 2.68 11.36
CA LEU A 554 31.94 2.65 10.33
C LEU A 554 31.62 4.06 9.79
N GLN A 555 31.41 5.03 10.68
CA GLN A 555 31.22 6.44 10.33
C GLN A 555 32.39 6.99 9.51
N LYS A 556 33.63 6.70 9.92
CA LYS A 556 34.84 7.13 9.20
C LYS A 556 34.98 6.49 7.82
N LYS A 557 34.54 5.24 7.64
CA LYS A 557 34.52 4.55 6.33
C LYS A 557 33.53 5.22 5.38
N LEU A 558 32.27 5.37 5.80
CA LEU A 558 31.21 6.03 5.03
C LEU A 558 31.57 7.47 4.68
N GLN A 559 32.13 8.22 5.63
CA GLN A 559 32.63 9.56 5.39
C GLN A 559 33.72 9.59 4.31
N LYS A 560 34.66 8.64 4.33
CA LYS A 560 35.73 8.57 3.32
C LYS A 560 35.15 8.31 1.93
N GLU A 561 34.23 7.36 1.81
CA GLU A 561 33.61 6.94 0.55
C GLU A 561 32.83 8.10 -0.09
N ARG A 562 31.97 8.79 0.67
CA ARG A 562 31.25 10.01 0.22
C ARG A 562 32.20 11.12 -0.25
N ASN A 563 33.25 11.41 0.52
CA ASN A 563 34.24 12.43 0.15
C ASN A 563 35.02 12.08 -1.12
N GLN A 564 35.28 10.80 -1.39
CA GLN A 564 35.91 10.36 -2.63
C GLN A 564 34.99 10.55 -3.84
N ALA A 565 33.70 10.25 -3.71
CA ALA A 565 32.70 10.49 -4.76
C ALA A 565 32.55 11.98 -5.09
N VAL A 566 32.46 12.85 -4.07
CA VAL A 566 32.43 14.32 -4.25
C VAL A 566 33.72 14.84 -4.90
N ALA A 567 34.89 14.38 -4.48
CA ALA A 567 36.16 14.81 -5.06
C ALA A 567 36.32 14.38 -6.53
N ALA A 568 35.86 13.17 -6.89
CA ALA A 568 35.85 12.69 -8.27
C ALA A 568 34.91 13.50 -9.17
N TRP A 569 33.79 14.00 -8.64
CA TRP A 569 32.93 14.94 -9.36
C TRP A 569 33.61 16.30 -9.56
N LYS A 570 34.25 16.84 -8.52
CA LYS A 570 34.94 18.14 -8.62
C LYS A 570 36.07 18.15 -9.65
N SER A 571 36.85 17.06 -9.74
CA SER A 571 37.93 16.97 -10.73
C SER A 571 37.44 16.96 -12.19
N GLN A 572 36.15 16.70 -12.43
CA GLN A 572 35.52 16.70 -13.75
C GLN A 572 34.86 18.04 -14.11
N ARG A 573 34.91 19.06 -13.22
CA ARG A 573 34.34 20.40 -13.44
C ARG A 573 35.41 21.48 -13.41
N ILE A 574 35.36 22.37 -14.40
CA ILE A 574 35.94 23.71 -14.27
C ILE A 574 34.88 24.55 -13.52
N GLU A 575 35.07 24.77 -12.22
CA GLU A 575 34.16 25.60 -11.44
C GLU A 575 34.53 27.08 -11.52
N ALA A 576 33.52 27.94 -11.55
CA ALA A 576 33.71 29.38 -11.36
C ALA A 576 34.05 29.68 -9.89
N ASP A 577 35.00 30.58 -9.66
CA ASP A 577 35.43 31.00 -8.32
C ASP A 577 34.35 31.84 -7.63
N PHE A 578 33.58 31.22 -6.73
CA PHE A 578 32.49 31.85 -5.98
C PHE A 578 32.98 32.64 -4.76
N GLY A 579 33.74 33.70 -5.01
CA GLY A 579 33.97 34.78 -4.04
C GLY A 579 35.01 34.47 -2.96
N ASN A 580 36.21 35.01 -3.18
CA ASN A 580 37.45 34.86 -2.40
C ASN A 580 37.42 35.38 -0.93
N ASP A 581 36.27 35.41 -0.25
CA ASP A 581 36.13 35.87 1.15
C ASP A 581 36.51 34.75 2.13
N ARG A 582 37.79 34.74 2.52
CA ARG A 582 38.41 33.72 3.39
C ARG A 582 37.70 33.44 4.71
N ARG A 583 36.79 34.31 5.18
CA ARG A 583 35.98 34.06 6.39
C ARG A 583 34.97 32.92 6.19
N MET A 584 34.60 32.66 4.93
CA MET A 584 33.73 31.55 4.58
C MET A 584 34.38 30.17 4.84
N GLU A 585 35.72 30.08 4.89
CA GLU A 585 36.46 28.86 5.31
C GLU A 585 36.05 28.35 6.70
N HIS A 586 35.49 29.22 7.55
CA HIS A 586 35.01 28.89 8.90
C HIS A 586 33.60 28.30 8.94
N VAL A 587 32.84 28.40 7.85
CA VAL A 587 31.39 28.15 7.81
C VAL A 587 31.10 26.76 7.25
N VAL A 588 30.11 26.09 7.84
CA VAL A 588 29.61 24.80 7.39
C VAL A 588 28.10 24.85 7.17
N LYS A 589 27.60 23.92 6.35
CA LYS A 589 26.20 23.53 6.29
C LYS A 589 25.97 22.42 7.30
N VAL A 590 24.87 22.49 8.05
CA VAL A 590 24.42 21.47 9.00
C VAL A 590 23.07 20.93 8.54
N ILE A 591 22.91 19.61 8.54
CA ILE A 591 21.75 18.93 7.97
C ILE A 591 21.23 17.89 8.97
N ASN A 592 19.97 18.02 9.34
CA ASN A 592 19.27 17.14 10.27
C ASN A 592 18.37 16.18 9.48
N GLY A 593 18.71 14.89 9.53
CA GLY A 593 17.95 13.84 8.87
C GLY A 593 16.54 13.67 9.44
N VAL A 594 16.43 13.69 10.78
CA VAL A 594 15.20 13.35 11.54
C VAL A 594 14.05 14.29 11.19
N LYS A 595 14.28 15.61 11.14
CA LYS A 595 13.25 16.61 10.80
C LYS A 595 13.30 17.12 9.36
N SER A 596 14.18 16.55 8.52
CA SER A 596 14.52 17.10 7.19
C SER A 596 14.90 18.60 7.22
N ALA A 597 15.43 19.05 8.35
CA ALA A 597 15.83 20.44 8.57
C ALA A 597 17.28 20.67 8.12
N PHE A 598 17.61 21.91 7.80
CA PHE A 598 18.97 22.31 7.43
C PHE A 598 19.25 23.74 7.92
N GLY A 599 20.52 24.02 8.20
CA GLY A 599 20.99 25.33 8.62
C GLY A 599 22.49 25.48 8.38
N SER A 600 23.06 26.50 9.00
CA SER A 600 24.49 26.75 9.01
C SER A 600 25.11 26.42 10.37
N GLY A 601 26.42 26.29 10.38
CA GLY A 601 27.24 26.30 11.58
C GLY A 601 28.60 26.92 11.29
N PHE A 602 29.44 27.02 12.31
CA PHE A 602 30.83 27.44 12.13
C PHE A 602 31.75 26.80 13.18
N TYR A 603 33.01 26.60 12.82
CA TYR A 603 34.01 26.04 13.71
C TYR A 603 34.31 26.99 14.89
N ILE A 604 34.18 26.48 16.12
CA ILE A 604 34.61 27.14 17.36
C ILE A 604 35.90 26.51 17.91
N ASP A 605 36.21 25.29 17.50
CA ASP A 605 37.51 24.61 17.62
C ASP A 605 37.77 23.88 16.29
N SER A 606 38.96 23.30 16.12
CA SER A 606 39.35 22.48 14.99
C SER A 606 38.38 21.33 14.66
N ASP A 607 37.63 20.82 15.63
CA ASP A 607 36.65 19.72 15.47
C ASP A 607 35.31 19.96 16.19
N LEU A 608 35.06 21.20 16.64
CA LEU A 608 33.82 21.60 17.30
C LEU A 608 33.13 22.69 16.48
N ILE A 609 31.85 22.47 16.20
CA ILE A 609 31.00 23.37 15.41
C ILE A 609 29.86 23.89 16.29
N MET A 610 29.62 25.19 16.22
CA MET A 610 28.44 25.83 16.79
C MET A 610 27.35 25.98 15.73
N THR A 611 26.10 25.77 16.12
CA THR A 611 24.90 26.00 15.30
C THR A 611 23.70 26.32 16.21
N ASN A 612 22.49 26.48 15.67
CA ASN A 612 21.28 26.65 16.46
C ASN A 612 20.74 25.32 17.01
N TYR A 613 19.96 25.37 18.10
CA TYR A 613 19.26 24.21 18.64
C TYR A 613 18.20 23.70 17.66
N HIS A 614 17.37 24.59 17.09
CA HIS A 614 16.30 24.20 16.18
C HIS A 614 16.80 23.50 14.90
N VAL A 615 18.06 23.72 14.50
CA VAL A 615 18.69 23.02 13.38
C VAL A 615 18.95 21.55 13.73
N VAL A 616 19.32 21.25 14.98
CA VAL A 616 19.70 19.90 15.45
C VAL A 616 18.67 19.26 16.38
N GLU A 617 17.46 19.81 16.41
CA GLU A 617 16.39 19.36 17.32
C GLU A 617 16.07 17.88 17.11
N ASP A 618 15.92 17.16 18.23
CA ASP A 618 15.71 15.72 18.36
C ASP A 618 16.80 14.81 17.72
N ALA A 619 17.83 15.36 17.09
CA ALA A 619 18.89 14.60 16.41
C ALA A 619 20.13 14.41 17.30
N GLU A 620 20.49 13.16 17.66
CA GLU A 620 21.78 12.84 18.30
C GLU A 620 22.96 13.01 17.33
N TYR A 621 22.75 12.69 16.05
CA TYR A 621 23.71 12.85 14.98
C TYR A 621 23.15 13.73 13.85
N VAL A 622 24.03 14.53 13.25
CA VAL A 622 23.73 15.39 12.09
C VAL A 622 24.81 15.24 11.03
N GLU A 623 24.47 15.58 9.80
CA GLU A 623 25.41 15.63 8.68
C GLU A 623 25.95 17.06 8.53
N VAL A 624 27.25 17.19 8.27
CA VAL A 624 27.96 18.46 8.17
C VAL A 624 28.74 18.51 6.87
N ARG A 625 28.71 19.65 6.17
CA ARG A 625 29.45 19.89 4.92
C ARG A 625 30.21 21.22 4.96
N ASN A 626 31.49 21.23 4.59
CA ASN A 626 32.28 22.46 4.46
C ASN A 626 32.22 23.07 3.04
N GLN A 627 33.00 24.13 2.85
CA GLN A 627 33.16 24.87 1.59
C GLN A 627 33.75 24.05 0.43
N GLU A 628 34.64 23.12 0.74
CA GLU A 628 35.25 22.22 -0.23
C GLU A 628 34.30 21.06 -0.59
N ASP A 629 33.03 21.13 -0.15
CA ASP A 629 32.03 20.06 -0.12
C ASP A 629 32.51 18.77 0.56
N ARG A 630 33.49 18.88 1.46
CA ARG A 630 33.85 17.76 2.33
C ARG A 630 32.72 17.53 3.34
N GLU A 631 32.22 16.31 3.37
CA GLU A 631 31.11 15.86 4.21
C GLU A 631 31.62 15.09 5.44
N SER A 632 30.87 15.08 6.53
CA SER A 632 31.17 14.35 7.77
C SER A 632 29.93 14.18 8.64
N PHE A 633 29.93 13.14 9.47
CA PHE A 633 28.91 12.97 10.50
C PHE A 633 29.37 13.64 11.79
N GLY A 634 28.44 14.32 12.46
CA GLY A 634 28.69 15.04 13.69
C GLY A 634 27.78 14.59 14.82
N LYS A 635 28.36 14.34 16.01
CA LYS A 635 27.61 14.04 17.23
C LYS A 635 27.26 15.34 17.97
N VAL A 636 26.00 15.53 18.32
CA VAL A 636 25.59 16.69 19.12
C VAL A 636 26.01 16.49 20.58
N LEU A 637 27.01 17.27 21.04
CA LEU A 637 27.56 17.18 22.40
C LEU A 637 26.74 17.97 23.42
N ALA A 638 26.19 19.11 23.01
CA ALA A 638 25.48 20.03 23.90
C ALA A 638 24.36 20.75 23.17
N ARG A 639 23.28 21.03 23.90
CA ARG A 639 22.10 21.77 23.45
C ARG A 639 21.68 22.76 24.54
N ASP A 640 21.12 23.89 24.13
CA ASP A 640 20.50 24.91 25.00
C ASP A 640 19.30 25.51 24.24
N PRO A 641 18.07 24.95 24.46
CA PRO A 641 16.86 25.43 23.77
C PRO A 641 16.51 26.90 24.10
N ILE A 642 16.95 27.39 25.27
CA ILE A 642 16.69 28.77 25.74
C ILE A 642 17.45 29.77 24.88
N LEU A 643 18.73 29.49 24.61
CA LEU A 643 19.59 30.32 23.77
C LEU A 643 19.47 30.00 22.28
N ASP A 644 18.70 28.98 21.91
CA ASP A 644 18.70 28.36 20.58
C ASP A 644 20.12 28.02 20.10
N LEU A 645 20.91 27.31 20.92
CA LEU A 645 22.29 26.92 20.60
C LEU A 645 22.54 25.41 20.71
N ALA A 646 23.46 24.92 19.87
CA ALA A 646 24.01 23.58 19.97
C ALA A 646 25.50 23.53 19.61
N ILE A 647 26.18 22.47 20.08
CA ILE A 647 27.57 22.16 19.76
C ILE A 647 27.65 20.74 19.18
N ILE A 648 28.31 20.62 18.04
CA ILE A 648 28.52 19.37 17.30
C ILE A 648 30.02 19.04 17.31
N LYS A 649 30.37 17.79 17.59
CA LYS A 649 31.71 17.22 17.39
C LYS A 649 31.77 16.52 16.02
N VAL A 650 32.75 16.85 15.20
CA VAL A 650 32.95 16.25 13.86
C VAL A 650 34.37 15.74 13.68
N ASP A 651 34.57 14.79 12.76
CA ASP A 651 35.91 14.40 12.31
C ASP A 651 36.47 15.35 11.24
N LEU A 652 35.60 16.14 10.58
CA LEU A 652 36.00 17.15 9.61
C LEU A 652 36.73 18.32 10.29
N ARG A 653 38.04 18.41 10.04
CA ARG A 653 38.87 19.50 10.58
C ARG A 653 38.64 20.80 9.85
N GLY A 654 38.37 21.87 10.59
CA GLY A 654 38.19 23.23 10.09
C GLY A 654 39.02 24.27 10.83
N ARG A 655 38.92 25.53 10.40
CA ARG A 655 39.58 26.67 11.05
C ARG A 655 38.61 27.32 12.04
N PRO A 656 38.91 27.38 13.35
CA PRO A 656 38.02 28.03 14.30
C PRO A 656 37.92 29.54 14.07
N VAL A 657 36.74 30.11 14.33
CA VAL A 657 36.52 31.56 14.31
C VAL A 657 37.18 32.25 15.49
N ARG A 658 37.40 33.55 15.37
CA ARG A 658 37.76 34.42 16.49
C ARG A 658 36.50 35.15 16.97
N PHE A 659 36.11 34.98 18.23
CA PHE A 659 35.06 35.83 18.80
C PHE A 659 35.57 37.27 19.00
N TYR A 660 34.65 38.23 19.06
CA TYR A 660 34.97 39.65 19.22
C TYR A 660 35.79 39.92 20.49
N GLY A 661 35.52 39.19 21.58
CA GLY A 661 36.27 39.26 22.84
C GLY A 661 35.75 40.37 23.74
N SER A 662 36.47 41.50 23.80
CA SER A 662 36.17 42.61 24.71
C SER A 662 35.76 43.88 23.99
N GLY A 663 34.54 44.34 24.24
CA GLY A 663 34.01 45.60 23.70
C GLY A 663 32.49 45.69 23.83
N LYS A 664 31.92 46.85 23.50
CA LYS A 664 30.51 46.99 23.12
C LYS A 664 30.43 46.80 21.61
N VAL A 665 29.43 46.06 21.12
CA VAL A 665 29.19 45.92 19.67
C VAL A 665 28.75 47.29 19.13
N PRO A 666 29.45 47.88 18.14
CA PRO A 666 29.19 49.24 17.67
C PRO A 666 27.93 49.29 16.79
N ILE A 667 26.91 50.03 17.25
CA ILE A 667 25.71 50.31 16.46
C ILE A 667 26.09 51.14 15.22
N GLY A 668 25.52 50.80 14.06
CA GLY A 668 25.82 51.41 12.77
C GLY A 668 27.04 50.85 12.05
N ALA A 669 27.80 49.91 12.63
CA ALA A 669 28.91 49.28 11.93
C ALA A 669 28.45 48.18 10.98
N ASP A 670 29.18 48.03 9.87
CA ASP A 670 28.95 47.01 8.85
C ASP A 670 29.20 45.60 9.38
N VAL A 671 28.28 44.69 9.04
CA VAL A 671 28.35 43.27 9.38
C VAL A 671 28.18 42.38 8.15
N ALA A 672 28.82 41.21 8.20
CA ALA A 672 28.63 40.14 7.23
C ALA A 672 27.99 38.93 7.93
N VAL A 673 26.74 38.65 7.57
CA VAL A 673 26.02 37.43 7.92
C VAL A 673 26.41 36.37 6.91
N MET A 674 26.88 35.20 7.36
CA MET A 674 27.35 34.12 6.50
C MET A 674 26.62 32.80 6.78
N GLY A 675 26.38 32.02 5.72
CA GLY A 675 25.74 30.70 5.84
C GLY A 675 25.40 30.04 4.50
N ASN A 676 24.62 28.95 4.54
CA ASN A 676 24.27 28.08 3.40
C ASN A 676 22.80 27.55 3.46
N PRO A 677 21.79 28.41 3.19
CA PRO A 677 20.37 28.03 3.09
C PRO A 677 19.92 27.57 1.69
N LYS A 678 18.94 26.66 1.67
CA LYS A 678 18.00 26.41 0.55
C LYS A 678 18.66 26.13 -0.81
N GLY A 679 19.27 24.96 -0.95
CA GLY A 679 19.61 24.37 -2.26
C GLY A 679 20.72 25.04 -3.09
N TYR A 680 21.13 26.26 -2.73
CA TYR A 680 22.19 27.02 -3.37
C TYR A 680 23.51 26.92 -2.59
N ASP A 681 24.56 27.54 -3.14
CA ASP A 681 25.89 27.60 -2.55
C ASP A 681 25.99 28.63 -1.40
N PHE A 682 27.16 28.72 -0.77
CA PHE A 682 27.38 29.59 0.39
C PHE A 682 27.07 31.07 0.09
N SER A 683 26.39 31.75 1.02
CA SER A 683 25.89 33.11 0.85
C SER A 683 26.43 34.08 1.90
N VAL A 684 26.88 35.26 1.46
CA VAL A 684 27.20 36.40 2.32
C VAL A 684 26.10 37.44 2.16
N THR A 685 25.41 37.79 3.24
CA THR A 685 24.54 38.98 3.29
C THR A 685 25.22 40.07 4.12
N ARG A 686 25.14 41.31 3.67
CA ARG A 686 25.71 42.48 4.38
C ARG A 686 24.58 43.41 4.85
N GLY A 687 24.88 44.17 5.89
CA GLY A 687 24.03 45.19 6.49
C GLY A 687 24.74 45.83 7.67
N VAL A 688 24.02 46.50 8.55
CA VAL A 688 24.55 47.20 9.73
C VAL A 688 23.95 46.68 11.03
N ILE A 689 24.62 46.91 12.15
CA ILE A 689 24.03 46.70 13.48
C ILE A 689 23.01 47.81 13.75
N SER A 690 21.72 47.47 13.75
CA SER A 690 20.64 48.42 14.07
C SER A 690 20.53 48.69 15.57
N ALA A 691 20.74 47.67 16.41
CA ALA A 691 20.67 47.78 17.87
C ALA A 691 21.30 46.57 18.57
N VAL A 692 21.56 46.69 19.87
CA VAL A 692 21.78 45.56 20.78
C VAL A 692 20.72 45.65 21.88
N ARG A 693 19.93 44.60 22.08
CA ARG A 693 18.81 44.57 23.03
C ARG A 693 18.74 43.23 23.76
N ARG A 694 18.04 43.19 24.89
CA ARG A 694 17.59 41.92 25.50
C ARG A 694 16.16 41.67 25.06
N GLU A 695 15.89 40.47 24.57
CA GLU A 695 14.60 40.09 24.01
C GLU A 695 14.29 38.64 24.41
N GLN A 696 13.01 38.26 24.46
CA GLN A 696 12.65 36.86 24.68
C GLN A 696 13.08 36.01 23.47
N GLY A 697 13.63 34.82 23.74
CA GLY A 697 14.14 33.92 22.70
C GLY A 697 13.04 33.17 21.96
N PRO A 698 13.41 32.28 21.01
CA PRO A 698 12.45 31.44 20.28
C PRO A 698 11.58 30.54 21.18
N ALA A 699 12.10 30.15 22.35
CA ALA A 699 11.33 29.55 23.43
C ALA A 699 10.81 30.65 24.38
N ALA A 700 9.49 30.84 24.43
CA ALA A 700 8.85 32.05 24.96
C ALA A 700 8.44 31.95 26.45
N ASP A 701 8.99 30.96 27.17
CA ASP A 701 8.40 30.42 28.41
C ASP A 701 9.29 30.62 29.64
N HIS A 702 10.37 31.41 29.53
CA HIS A 702 11.46 31.42 30.52
C HIS A 702 11.31 32.49 31.60
N MET A 703 11.13 32.03 32.85
CA MET A 703 11.19 32.85 34.08
C MET A 703 12.65 33.23 34.44
N GLY A 704 13.34 33.92 33.55
CA GLY A 704 14.76 34.29 33.71
C GLY A 704 15.17 35.53 32.92
N LYS A 705 16.45 35.90 33.01
CA LYS A 705 16.99 37.08 32.34
C LYS A 705 17.06 36.87 30.82
N ALA A 706 16.26 37.62 30.07
CA ALA A 706 16.18 37.56 28.61
C ALA A 706 17.57 37.63 27.92
N PRO A 707 17.88 36.75 26.94
CA PRO A 707 19.16 36.75 26.23
C PRO A 707 19.46 38.06 25.48
N MET A 708 20.74 38.36 25.26
CA MET A 708 21.14 39.48 24.39
C MET A 708 21.10 39.09 22.92
N TYR A 709 20.45 39.93 22.11
CA TYR A 709 20.42 39.85 20.66
C TYR A 709 20.97 41.12 20.02
N ILE A 710 21.66 40.94 18.90
CA ILE A 710 22.04 41.98 17.95
C ILE A 710 20.94 42.03 16.89
N GLN A 711 20.33 43.20 16.72
CA GLN A 711 19.41 43.46 15.62
C GLN A 711 20.20 44.00 14.42
N THR A 712 19.86 43.54 13.23
CA THR A 712 20.44 43.99 11.96
C THR A 712 19.38 44.07 10.86
N ASP A 713 19.65 44.87 9.84
CA ASP A 713 18.95 44.86 8.56
C ASP A 713 19.52 43.82 7.57
N ALA A 714 20.73 43.29 7.84
CA ALA A 714 21.33 42.21 7.05
C ALA A 714 20.38 41.00 7.01
N ALA A 715 20.06 40.53 5.82
CA ALA A 715 19.05 39.47 5.64
C ALA A 715 19.48 38.15 6.32
N ILE A 716 18.72 37.73 7.33
CA ILE A 716 18.86 36.42 7.99
C ILE A 716 17.65 35.57 7.60
N ASN A 717 17.87 34.60 6.73
CA ASN A 717 16.89 33.60 6.34
C ASN A 717 17.19 32.26 7.03
N GLY A 718 16.20 31.37 7.10
CA GLY A 718 16.17 30.10 7.87
C GLY A 718 17.26 29.05 7.62
N GLY A 719 18.37 29.38 6.97
CA GLY A 719 19.58 28.57 6.93
C GLY A 719 20.89 29.35 6.75
N ASN A 720 20.87 30.70 6.81
CA ASN A 720 21.99 31.44 7.41
C ASN A 720 21.93 31.34 8.95
N SER A 721 20.78 30.93 9.50
CA SER A 721 20.58 30.49 10.89
C SER A 721 21.60 29.44 11.32
N GLY A 722 22.14 29.60 12.52
CA GLY A 722 23.26 28.85 13.09
C GLY A 722 24.64 29.28 12.59
N GLY A 723 24.68 30.07 11.50
CA GLY A 723 25.91 30.66 10.96
C GLY A 723 26.39 31.88 11.76
N PRO A 724 27.61 32.36 11.49
CA PRO A 724 28.19 33.50 12.19
C PRO A 724 27.73 34.85 11.60
N MET A 725 27.70 35.87 12.46
CA MET A 725 27.73 37.29 12.10
C MET A 725 29.12 37.84 12.37
N PHE A 726 29.81 38.27 11.33
CA PHE A 726 31.15 38.87 11.40
C PHE A 726 31.11 40.39 11.41
N LEU A 727 31.93 40.99 12.28
CA LEU A 727 32.40 42.37 12.22
C LEU A 727 33.92 42.31 11.97
N GLY A 728 34.35 42.70 10.78
CA GLY A 728 35.72 42.43 10.32
C GLY A 728 36.01 40.91 10.23
N ASP A 729 37.07 40.46 10.91
CA ASP A 729 37.47 39.05 11.03
C ASP A 729 36.84 38.32 12.23
N ARG A 730 35.99 39.00 13.02
CA ARG A 730 35.53 38.51 14.33
C ARG A 730 34.03 38.26 14.39
N VAL A 731 33.64 37.16 15.04
CA VAL A 731 32.24 36.82 15.28
C VAL A 731 31.70 37.62 16.45
N ILE A 732 30.63 38.38 16.18
CA ILE A 732 29.88 39.17 17.16
C ILE A 732 28.51 38.55 17.49
N GLY A 733 27.98 37.66 16.65
CA GLY A 733 26.72 36.97 16.93
C GLY A 733 26.52 35.67 16.15
N ILE A 734 25.52 34.90 16.56
CA ILE A 734 25.07 33.65 15.93
C ILE A 734 23.69 33.90 15.36
N ASN A 735 23.58 33.83 14.03
CA ASN A 735 22.36 34.14 13.31
C ASN A 735 21.24 33.19 13.76
N THR A 736 20.04 33.70 14.05
CA THR A 736 18.91 32.89 14.49
C THR A 736 17.65 33.26 13.71
N TRP A 737 16.68 32.36 13.66
CA TRP A 737 15.40 32.58 12.99
C TRP A 737 14.24 32.35 13.95
N LYS A 738 13.15 33.11 13.75
CA LYS A 738 11.83 32.99 14.41
C LYS A 738 11.75 33.42 15.89
N ASN A 739 11.43 34.70 16.11
CA ASN A 739 10.20 35.11 16.83
C ASN A 739 9.94 36.62 16.72
N ILE A 740 9.22 37.03 15.67
CA ILE A 740 8.28 38.16 15.75
C ILE A 740 7.01 37.70 15.05
N GLU A 741 5.89 37.69 15.76
CA GLU A 741 4.59 37.47 15.14
C GLU A 741 4.28 38.59 14.13
N LYS A 742 3.80 38.22 12.94
CA LYS A 742 3.20 39.11 11.93
C LYS A 742 4.14 40.19 11.34
N HIS A 743 4.81 39.82 10.25
CA HIS A 743 5.01 40.69 9.08
C HIS A 743 5.77 42.02 9.30
N VAL A 744 6.90 42.01 10.03
CA VAL A 744 7.85 43.14 9.99
C VAL A 744 9.05 42.78 9.11
N SER A 745 9.06 43.28 7.88
CA SER A 745 10.21 43.17 6.97
C SER A 745 11.37 44.03 7.49
N GLY A 746 12.61 43.53 7.37
CA GLY A 746 13.83 44.27 7.74
C GLY A 746 14.25 44.20 9.22
N LEU A 747 13.58 43.40 10.06
CA LEU A 747 14.03 43.12 11.43
C LEU A 747 14.64 41.71 11.53
N ASN A 748 15.97 41.62 11.56
CA ASN A 748 16.70 40.35 11.72
C ASN A 748 17.48 40.32 13.04
N PHE A 749 17.68 39.14 13.63
CA PHE A 749 18.34 38.97 14.92
C PHE A 749 19.45 37.92 14.91
N SER A 750 20.51 38.20 15.66
CA SER A 750 21.66 37.33 15.87
C SER A 750 21.98 37.28 17.37
N LEU A 751 22.06 36.09 17.97
CA LEU A 751 22.36 35.93 19.39
C LEU A 751 23.75 36.48 19.69
N HIS A 752 23.86 37.38 20.66
CA HIS A 752 25.09 38.11 20.95
C HIS A 752 26.21 37.17 21.45
N PHE A 753 27.44 37.31 20.92
CA PHE A 753 28.56 36.36 21.13
C PHE A 753 28.81 35.98 22.60
N ARG A 754 28.63 36.93 23.54
CA ARG A 754 28.79 36.68 24.99
C ARG A 754 27.88 35.57 25.53
N GLU A 755 26.65 35.43 25.01
CA GLU A 755 25.73 34.36 25.43
C GLU A 755 26.25 32.99 24.92
N ALA A 756 26.79 32.96 23.70
CA ALA A 756 27.43 31.77 23.13
C ALA A 756 28.75 31.39 23.81
N GLU A 757 29.63 32.34 24.13
CA GLU A 757 30.81 32.06 24.94
C GLU A 757 30.43 31.55 26.34
N ALA A 758 29.37 32.09 26.95
CA ALA A 758 28.87 31.60 28.23
C ALA A 758 28.36 30.15 28.09
N PHE A 759 27.65 29.82 27.01
CA PHE A 759 27.24 28.44 26.70
C PHE A 759 28.43 27.50 26.50
N ILE A 760 29.46 27.89 25.73
CA ILE A 760 30.70 27.12 25.55
C ILE A 760 31.38 26.88 26.91
N ARG A 761 31.58 27.94 27.72
CA ARG A 761 32.19 27.83 29.05
C ARG A 761 31.39 26.91 29.98
N ARG A 762 30.05 27.03 30.00
CA ARG A 762 29.16 26.19 30.83
C ARG A 762 29.22 24.71 30.43
N LYS A 763 29.18 24.40 29.13
CA LYS A 763 29.02 23.03 28.63
C LYS A 763 30.35 22.33 28.35
N ILE A 764 31.28 22.96 27.64
CA ILE A 764 32.59 22.36 27.30
C ILE A 764 33.56 22.45 28.47
N GLY A 765 33.58 23.56 29.21
CA GLY A 765 34.47 23.73 30.37
C GLY A 765 34.29 22.63 31.44
N HIS A 766 33.05 22.19 31.66
CA HIS A 766 32.76 21.03 32.52
C HIS A 766 33.14 19.69 31.88
N VAL A 767 32.95 19.51 30.57
CA VAL A 767 33.30 18.27 29.87
C VAL A 767 34.81 18.06 29.81
N ALA A 768 35.62 19.12 29.66
CA ALA A 768 37.07 19.03 29.78
C ALA A 768 37.52 18.65 31.20
N ALA A 769 36.85 19.18 32.23
CA ALA A 769 37.12 18.84 33.64
C ALA A 769 36.71 17.40 33.99
N MET A 770 35.63 16.86 33.39
CA MET A 770 35.22 15.46 33.55
C MET A 770 36.06 14.50 32.70
N GLY A 771 36.45 14.88 31.48
CA GLY A 771 37.31 14.07 30.61
C GLY A 771 38.74 13.95 31.11
N ALA A 772 39.22 14.93 31.88
CA ALA A 772 40.52 14.86 32.56
C ALA A 772 40.57 13.86 33.74
N SER A 773 39.44 13.29 34.16
CA SER A 773 39.39 12.29 35.26
C SER A 773 39.30 10.84 34.78
N SER A 774 39.39 10.56 33.48
CA SER A 774 39.36 9.20 32.93
C SER A 774 40.74 8.59 32.68
N ASP A 775 41.77 9.03 33.40
CA ASP A 775 43.07 8.37 33.44
C ASP A 775 43.23 7.59 34.75
N GLY A 776 43.57 6.31 34.64
CA GLY A 776 43.34 5.31 35.68
C GLY A 776 44.33 5.37 36.84
N ARG A 777 44.05 6.16 37.88
CA ARG A 777 44.70 6.02 39.19
C ARG A 777 43.69 5.99 40.33
N ILE A 778 43.57 4.80 40.92
CA ILE A 778 42.88 4.55 42.19
C ILE A 778 43.50 5.43 43.28
N ARG A 779 42.67 6.24 43.96
CA ARG A 779 42.93 6.70 45.34
C ARG A 779 41.63 6.69 46.14
N GLU A 780 41.53 5.66 46.97
CA GLU A 780 41.10 5.65 48.38
C GLU A 780 39.91 6.54 48.82
N ALA A 781 38.94 5.89 49.46
CA ALA A 781 37.76 6.50 50.06
C ALA A 781 38.09 7.34 51.31
N GLY A 782 37.23 8.31 51.68
CA GLY A 782 37.42 9.05 52.93
C GLY A 782 36.35 10.06 53.38
N GLU A 783 35.59 10.71 52.47
CA GLU A 783 34.56 11.69 52.87
C GLU A 783 33.15 11.31 52.41
N THR A 784 32.23 11.22 53.38
CA THR A 784 30.80 11.05 53.17
C THR A 784 30.13 12.35 52.68
N PRO A 785 28.94 12.28 52.04
CA PRO A 785 28.19 13.46 51.62
C PRO A 785 27.95 14.50 52.74
N ASP A 786 27.77 14.05 53.98
CA ASP A 786 27.60 14.94 55.14
C ASP A 786 28.89 15.66 55.57
N GLN A 787 30.07 15.05 55.37
CA GLN A 787 31.36 15.73 55.60
C GLN A 787 31.59 16.83 54.56
N MET A 788 31.31 16.55 53.28
CA MET A 788 31.30 17.58 52.22
C MET A 788 30.27 18.70 52.50
N ARG A 789 29.08 18.35 53.00
CA ARG A 789 28.04 19.31 53.38
C ARG A 789 28.48 20.21 54.55
N LYS A 790 29.04 19.64 55.62
CA LYS A 790 29.58 20.40 56.76
C LYS A 790 30.73 21.32 56.34
N ARG A 791 31.63 20.87 55.47
CA ARG A 791 32.73 21.70 54.96
C ARG A 791 32.24 22.86 54.10
N ARG A 792 31.20 22.66 53.28
CA ARG A 792 30.53 23.74 52.52
C ARG A 792 29.79 24.72 53.44
N LEU A 793 29.13 24.23 54.50
CA LEU A 793 28.50 25.10 55.52
C LEU A 793 29.53 25.97 56.24
N ALA A 794 30.62 25.37 56.74
CA ALA A 794 31.69 26.08 57.43
C ALA A 794 32.36 27.13 56.52
N SER A 795 32.57 26.81 55.23
CA SER A 795 33.08 27.77 54.24
C SER A 795 32.13 28.95 54.02
N ALA A 796 30.80 28.73 54.03
CA ALA A 796 29.80 29.77 53.87
C ALA A 796 29.67 30.65 55.14
N GLN A 797 29.75 30.05 56.32
CA GLN A 797 29.77 30.75 57.61
C GLN A 797 31.05 31.60 57.76
N SER A 798 32.22 31.09 57.38
CA SER A 798 33.48 31.88 57.38
C SER A 798 33.48 33.05 56.38
N GLN A 799 32.52 33.06 55.45
CA GLN A 799 32.30 34.13 54.47
C GLN A 799 31.10 35.02 54.83
N GLY A 800 30.46 34.82 56.00
CA GLY A 800 29.33 35.63 56.47
C GLY A 800 28.03 35.46 55.69
N LEU A 801 27.84 34.32 55.00
CA LEU A 801 26.72 34.12 54.07
C LEU A 801 25.45 33.52 54.71
N ILE A 802 25.47 33.13 56.00
CA ILE A 802 24.36 32.49 56.72
C ILE A 802 24.53 32.61 58.25
N ASP A 803 23.44 32.95 58.96
CA ASP A 803 23.29 32.83 60.43
C ASP A 803 22.62 31.49 60.84
N GLU A 804 22.65 31.14 62.13
CA GLU A 804 22.24 29.82 62.64
C GLU A 804 20.76 29.44 62.40
N PRO A 805 20.45 28.17 62.09
CA PRO A 805 19.08 27.69 61.94
C PRO A 805 18.47 27.18 63.26
N ALA A 806 17.29 27.68 63.61
CA ALA A 806 16.43 27.07 64.62
C ALA A 806 15.91 25.69 64.15
N VAL A 807 15.73 24.76 65.09
CA VAL A 807 15.46 23.34 64.82
C VAL A 807 13.98 23.07 64.51
N GLY A 808 13.70 22.44 63.36
CA GLY A 808 12.45 21.68 63.16
C GLY A 808 11.87 21.70 61.74
N GLY A 809 11.64 20.52 61.16
CA GLY A 809 10.85 20.35 59.92
C GLY A 809 11.67 19.98 58.68
N LYS A 810 11.19 18.99 57.92
CA LYS A 810 11.81 18.52 56.66
C LYS A 810 11.26 19.31 55.46
N HIS A 811 11.97 19.21 54.33
CA HIS A 811 11.73 19.84 53.02
C HIS A 811 12.21 21.30 52.89
N ALA A 812 13.32 21.48 52.17
CA ALA A 812 13.78 22.77 51.68
C ALA A 812 13.72 22.76 50.14
N VAL A 813 12.91 23.66 49.58
CA VAL A 813 12.90 23.99 48.15
C VAL A 813 13.87 25.15 47.93
N TYR A 814 14.76 25.04 46.95
CA TYR A 814 15.64 26.16 46.58
C TYR A 814 14.81 27.24 45.88
N ILE A 815 14.58 28.35 46.58
CA ILE A 815 14.06 29.60 46.01
C ILE A 815 15.20 30.61 46.03
N GLY A 816 15.53 31.19 44.87
CA GLY A 816 16.53 32.25 44.77
C GLY A 816 16.03 33.55 45.41
N ALA A 817 16.94 34.41 45.88
CA ALA A 817 16.59 35.66 46.54
C ALA A 817 15.77 36.61 45.63
N TYR A 818 14.75 37.24 46.21
CA TYR A 818 13.96 38.30 45.59
C TYR A 818 13.88 39.51 46.54
N ASP A 819 14.25 40.70 46.05
CA ASP A 819 14.28 41.94 46.82
C ASP A 819 12.93 42.68 46.78
N SER A 820 11.88 42.13 47.41
CA SER A 820 10.86 42.87 48.19
C SER A 820 9.59 42.05 48.50
N PRO A 821 8.86 42.34 49.60
CA PRO A 821 7.57 41.71 49.89
C PRO A 821 6.45 41.99 48.86
N THR A 822 6.64 42.99 47.99
CA THR A 822 5.63 43.48 47.04
C THR A 822 5.40 42.57 45.84
N GLU A 823 6.42 41.86 45.36
CA GLU A 823 6.28 40.99 44.18
C GLU A 823 5.59 39.65 44.52
N LEU A 824 5.77 39.15 45.74
CA LEU A 824 5.15 37.89 46.20
C LEU A 824 3.60 37.99 46.21
N ALA A 825 3.07 39.16 46.57
CA ALA A 825 1.63 39.44 46.53
C ALA A 825 1.07 39.49 45.09
N ALA A 826 1.87 39.92 44.11
CA ALA A 826 1.47 39.95 42.70
C ALA A 826 1.50 38.55 42.06
N MET A 827 2.44 37.67 42.45
CA MET A 827 2.51 36.30 41.93
C MET A 827 1.33 35.42 42.36
N LEU A 828 0.88 35.53 43.62
CA LEU A 828 -0.26 34.73 44.11
C LEU A 828 -1.58 35.07 43.40
N ILE A 829 -1.76 36.33 42.95
CA ILE A 829 -2.94 36.78 42.21
C ILE A 829 -2.97 36.19 40.77
N LYS A 830 -1.81 35.83 40.21
CA LYS A 830 -1.69 35.34 38.82
C LYS A 830 -1.74 33.81 38.70
N ALA A 831 -1.60 33.08 39.81
CA ALA A 831 -1.56 31.61 39.83
C ALA A 831 -2.95 30.95 39.98
N SER A 832 -3.97 31.66 40.49
CA SER A 832 -5.33 31.14 40.63
C SER A 832 -6.21 31.51 39.44
N GLY A 833 -6.28 30.64 38.43
CA GLY A 833 -7.16 30.79 37.27
C GLY A 833 -8.64 30.61 37.60
N ALA A 834 -9.28 31.62 38.19
CA ALA A 834 -10.72 31.72 38.40
C ALA A 834 -11.19 33.19 38.39
N GLY A 835 -12.47 33.41 38.09
CA GLY A 835 -13.05 34.77 37.93
C GLY A 835 -13.03 35.63 39.21
N VAL A 836 -13.11 36.95 39.01
CA VAL A 836 -12.96 37.97 40.06
C VAL A 836 -13.91 37.77 41.23
N ALA A 837 -13.36 37.48 42.41
CA ALA A 837 -14.06 37.55 43.69
C ALA A 837 -13.63 38.83 44.44
N THR A 838 -14.57 39.74 44.72
CA THR A 838 -14.34 40.90 45.59
C THR A 838 -14.34 40.48 47.06
N PHE A 839 -13.18 40.58 47.71
CA PHE A 839 -13.06 40.45 49.16
C PHE A 839 -13.20 41.83 49.84
N THR A 840 -14.22 42.00 50.68
CA THR A 840 -14.33 43.16 51.58
C THR A 840 -14.02 42.69 53.00
N LYS A 841 -12.81 42.99 53.50
CA LYS A 841 -12.41 42.66 54.87
C LYS A 841 -12.96 43.71 55.83
N SER A 842 -14.06 43.38 56.52
CA SER A 842 -14.44 44.08 57.76
C SER A 842 -13.58 43.56 58.91
N ILE A 843 -13.13 44.44 59.80
CA ILE A 843 -12.34 44.09 60.98
C ILE A 843 -13.20 44.36 62.22
N ASN A 844 -13.57 43.30 62.94
CA ASN A 844 -13.94 43.38 64.36
C ASN A 844 -12.74 42.93 65.20
N GLN A 845 -12.62 43.43 66.42
CA GLN A 845 -11.36 43.44 67.17
C GLN A 845 -10.90 42.06 67.71
N ASP A 846 -11.78 41.05 67.74
CA ASP A 846 -11.49 39.75 68.37
C ASP A 846 -11.21 38.62 67.36
N GLY A 847 -10.02 38.68 66.74
CA GLY A 847 -9.17 37.51 66.49
C GLY A 847 -9.59 36.40 65.50
N ALA A 848 -10.82 36.32 64.98
CA ALA A 848 -11.24 35.21 64.12
C ALA A 848 -12.16 35.61 62.95
N SER A 849 -11.94 35.01 61.77
CA SER A 849 -12.86 35.14 60.62
C SER A 849 -12.99 33.82 59.84
N LEU A 850 -14.20 33.26 59.84
CA LEU A 850 -14.63 32.23 58.88
C LEU A 850 -14.92 32.87 57.51
N THR A 851 -14.71 32.10 56.43
CA THR A 851 -15.00 32.52 55.05
C THR A 851 -16.03 31.56 54.43
N GLN A 852 -17.11 32.10 53.86
CA GLN A 852 -18.04 31.35 53.01
C GLN A 852 -18.12 31.98 51.61
N LEU A 853 -18.35 31.14 50.60
CA LEU A 853 -18.38 31.46 49.18
C LEU A 853 -19.80 31.28 48.62
N TYR A 854 -20.24 32.22 47.77
CA TYR A 854 -21.43 32.10 46.93
C TYR A 854 -21.08 32.50 45.49
N ALA A 855 -21.69 31.83 44.51
CA ALA A 855 -21.48 32.08 43.08
C ALA A 855 -22.81 32.34 42.36
N GLY A 856 -22.82 33.29 41.42
CA GLY A 856 -23.99 33.66 40.60
C GLY A 856 -23.58 34.42 39.32
N PRO A 857 -24.44 34.47 38.29
CA PRO A 857 -24.02 34.84 36.92
C PRO A 857 -23.95 36.35 36.62
N PHE A 858 -23.27 36.69 35.52
CA PHE A 858 -22.94 38.04 35.04
C PHE A 858 -24.14 38.98 34.79
N PRO A 859 -24.04 40.26 35.20
CA PRO A 859 -24.87 41.36 34.69
C PRO A 859 -24.20 42.17 33.57
N SER A 860 -24.99 42.99 32.87
CA SER A 860 -24.71 43.57 31.56
C SER A 860 -23.95 44.93 31.54
N ASN A 861 -23.69 45.44 30.34
CA ASN A 861 -22.78 46.53 29.91
C ASN A 861 -22.81 47.91 30.64
N GLY A 862 -23.59 48.09 31.72
CA GLY A 862 -23.62 49.35 32.48
C GLY A 862 -22.39 49.58 33.37
N ALA A 863 -21.86 48.53 34.01
CA ALA A 863 -20.85 48.66 35.07
C ALA A 863 -19.47 49.16 34.57
N ALA A 864 -19.09 48.82 33.34
CA ALA A 864 -17.77 49.15 32.77
C ALA A 864 -17.48 50.67 32.70
N ARG A 865 -18.51 51.50 32.51
CA ARG A 865 -18.36 52.97 32.45
C ARG A 865 -18.01 53.60 33.81
N SER A 866 -18.38 52.97 34.92
CA SER A 866 -18.06 53.46 36.28
C SER A 866 -16.60 53.22 36.67
N ALA A 867 -16.04 52.06 36.30
CA ALA A 867 -14.64 51.71 36.56
C ALA A 867 -13.65 52.63 35.81
N LEU A 868 -13.92 52.90 34.53
CA LEU A 868 -13.13 53.82 33.69
C LEU A 868 -13.08 55.26 34.25
N GLY A 869 -14.12 55.70 34.95
CA GLY A 869 -14.15 57.01 35.62
C GLY A 869 -13.21 57.11 36.82
N LYS A 870 -12.97 56.01 37.55
CA LYS A 870 -12.07 55.99 38.73
C LYS A 870 -10.59 55.95 38.34
N LEU A 871 -10.22 55.17 37.32
CA LEU A 871 -8.83 55.10 36.82
C LEU A 871 -8.33 56.46 36.29
N ARG A 872 -9.21 57.28 35.72
CA ARG A 872 -8.88 58.64 35.25
C ARG A 872 -8.53 59.62 36.39
N LYS A 873 -8.92 59.35 37.64
CA LYS A 873 -8.52 60.14 38.82
C LYS A 873 -7.19 59.69 39.45
N GLN A 874 -6.58 58.61 38.96
CA GLN A 874 -5.33 58.04 39.52
C GLN A 874 -4.10 58.22 38.60
N GLY A 875 -4.18 59.10 37.60
CA GLY A 875 -2.99 59.60 36.88
C GLY A 875 -2.35 58.67 35.84
N VAL A 876 -3.04 57.63 35.36
CA VAL A 876 -2.51 56.68 34.36
C VAL A 876 -2.45 57.31 32.95
N PRO A 877 -1.28 57.31 32.25
CA PRO A 877 -1.14 57.87 30.90
C PRO A 877 -1.90 57.13 29.78
N ALA A 878 -2.21 57.84 28.69
CA ALA A 878 -3.30 57.52 27.76
C ALA A 878 -2.98 56.57 26.58
N GLN A 879 -1.93 55.74 26.63
CA GLN A 879 -1.52 54.91 25.48
C GLN A 879 -2.17 53.52 25.37
N LEU A 880 -2.93 53.05 26.37
CA LEU A 880 -3.73 51.82 26.27
C LEU A 880 -5.12 52.10 25.70
N ARG A 881 -5.21 52.29 24.37
CA ARG A 881 -6.48 52.47 23.63
C ARG A 881 -6.50 51.75 22.26
N ARG A 882 -6.63 50.42 22.29
CA ARG A 882 -7.40 49.55 21.37
C ARG A 882 -6.90 48.11 21.51
N VAL A 883 -7.76 47.24 22.03
CA VAL A 883 -7.72 45.79 21.82
C VAL A 883 -9.16 45.41 21.46
N ASN A 884 -9.33 44.67 20.36
CA ASN A 884 -10.55 43.92 20.04
C ASN A 884 -10.41 42.53 20.64
#